data_AF-A0A8C2MGN8-F1
#
_entry.id   AF-A0A8C2MGN8-F1
#
_cell.length_a   1.000
_cell.length_b   1.000
_cell.length_c   1.000
_cell.angle_alpha   90.00
_cell.angle_beta   90.00
_cell.angle_gamma   90.00
#
_symmetry.space_group_name_H-M   'P 1'
#
loop_
_entity.id
_entity.type
_entity.pdbx_description
1 polymer ?
#
loop_
_entity_poly.entity_id
_entity_poly.type
_entity_poly.pdbx_seq_one_letter_code
_entity_poly.pdbx_strand_id
1 'polypeptide(L)'
;MGPLHWLPVLGQLLLLWPPAAQSAGPIRAFVLPHSHMDVGWVYTVQESMRAYAANVYTTVVAELTRGQQRRFIAVEQEFFRLWWDGVASEQQKYQVRKLLDEGRLEFVLGGQVMHDEAVTHLDDQILQLTEGHGFLYETFGIRPQYSWHVDPFGASATTPTLFALTGFNAHLISRIDYNLKDAMQEAQGLQFVWRGSPTLSEKEEIFTHIMDHYSYCTPSHIPFSNRSGFYWNGVAVFPEPPPDGVYPNMSEPVTPANIHLYADALVANVKQRASWFRTPHVLWPWGCDKQFFNASVQFENMDPLLKYINNRTAQYGVSVQYATLSDYFQTLHTFNMTWDIHDHHDFLPYSSEPRQAWTGFYTSRSTLKRLARQASAMLYAGESMFTRYMWPKPYGSLNPKWALQQLQQLRWAVSEVQHHDAITGTESPKVNNMYVEHLRMGMLGVRKMMASIALDRFSVSGTDKGPVGYLASVYNPLVWKITTIITLTVPFPNVNITDELGHPVSAQIQNSTEDPSAYDLLILATIPGLSYRHYKVMHTGGDQADTRKLVVPMASTRKFSPKLRKRSSQEGKLLMPVMNDCYILLFDQDTNMLHSIQERQSNHTVRMTQEFLEYRANGDVKQGPISDNYLFAPNDTAEPTWEAVGMEMVVGPLATDIRQYFYRNITDQDYIYSIHTRLAHVHLSPTGELLCHRIEQQYHVGPLEMNREAILRTSSDLNSEQILYSDNNGYQMQRRPYKAFKSNPIARNYYPMVQSAFIEDDKSRLVLLAEQAHGVSSQEKGQVEVMLHRRLWNNLAWNLKYNLTLNDTSVVHPVLWLLLGPKSITAALCPRSGLALQYRPVVLFRELTDEEAPIWRPQNPDAVTLPPSLHLQILSIPGWNYSSNHGHHLKSLQRGYPKKPQANLQRVLLRLHHLYEGGEDPVLSQPVTVDLKVTLQGLGSVVAVEERSLTGTWDKQMLQRWHWKTRKTRTDHLRGKPTSPPESPGGSIITVHPKEIRTFFIHFQQ
;
A
#
# COMPACT_ATOMS: atom_id res chain seq x y z
N MET A 1 -51.34 -32.51 58.49
CA MET A 1 -52.50 -32.05 57.69
C MET A 1 -52.01 -31.89 56.25
N GLY A 2 -52.55 -32.66 55.30
CA GLY A 2 -52.41 -32.38 53.85
C GLY A 2 -53.29 -31.19 53.42
N PRO A 3 -53.43 -30.84 52.12
CA PRO A 3 -53.22 -31.65 50.90
C PRO A 3 -52.21 -31.03 49.88
N LEU A 4 -51.57 -31.68 48.89
CA LEU A 4 -51.88 -32.68 47.83
C LEU A 4 -52.21 -32.09 46.43
N HIS A 5 -51.43 -32.56 45.42
CA HIS A 5 -51.62 -32.67 43.95
C HIS A 5 -50.51 -31.99 43.10
N TRP A 6 -49.54 -32.67 42.45
CA TRP A 6 -49.53 -33.69 41.38
C TRP A 6 -50.19 -33.27 40.04
N LEU A 7 -49.36 -32.68 39.14
CA LEU A 7 -49.14 -32.87 37.68
C LEU A 7 -50.34 -33.05 36.70
N PRO A 8 -50.28 -32.46 35.47
CA PRO A 8 -49.37 -32.94 34.39
C PRO A 8 -48.72 -31.80 33.55
N VAL A 9 -47.39 -31.78 33.31
CA VAL A 9 -46.65 -32.50 32.23
C VAL A 9 -47.55 -32.88 31.05
N LEU A 10 -47.79 -31.93 30.14
CA LEU A 10 -48.08 -32.20 28.71
C LEU A 10 -48.19 -30.94 27.82
N GLY A 11 -47.96 -29.72 28.34
CA GLY A 11 -48.08 -28.47 27.57
C GLY A 11 -46.78 -27.82 27.06
N GLN A 12 -45.60 -28.27 27.51
CA GLN A 12 -44.32 -27.60 27.20
C GLN A 12 -43.31 -28.45 26.40
N LEU A 13 -43.73 -29.62 25.90
CA LEU A 13 -42.91 -30.46 25.02
C LEU A 13 -43.21 -30.26 23.51
N LEU A 14 -44.05 -29.28 23.15
CA LEU A 14 -44.41 -28.97 21.76
C LEU A 14 -43.84 -27.64 21.23
N LEU A 15 -42.97 -26.96 22.00
CA LEU A 15 -42.25 -25.74 21.56
C LEU A 15 -40.73 -25.93 21.41
N LEU A 16 -40.26 -27.19 21.50
CA LEU A 16 -38.89 -27.60 21.15
C LEU A 16 -38.86 -28.44 19.87
N TRP A 17 -39.72 -28.11 18.90
CA TRP A 17 -39.42 -28.49 17.54
C TRP A 17 -38.36 -27.53 17.02
N PRO A 18 -37.16 -28.03 16.60
CA PRO A 18 -36.30 -27.20 15.79
C PRO A 18 -37.12 -26.73 14.58
N PRO A 19 -36.89 -25.52 14.05
CA PRO A 19 -37.50 -25.14 12.78
C PRO A 19 -37.25 -26.30 11.83
N ALA A 20 -38.33 -26.89 11.29
CA ALA A 20 -38.28 -28.08 10.46
C ALA A 20 -37.09 -27.95 9.52
N ALA A 21 -36.07 -28.80 9.71
CA ALA A 21 -34.91 -28.81 8.85
C ALA A 21 -35.44 -29.04 7.44
N GLN A 22 -35.47 -27.98 6.63
CA GLN A 22 -35.66 -28.08 5.20
C GLN A 22 -34.72 -29.19 4.77
N SER A 23 -35.25 -30.31 4.25
CA SER A 23 -34.45 -31.47 3.92
C SER A 23 -33.28 -30.99 3.09
N ALA A 24 -32.08 -30.98 3.67
CA ALA A 24 -30.94 -30.37 3.02
C ALA A 24 -30.73 -31.16 1.73
N GLY A 25 -30.93 -30.50 0.59
CA GLY A 25 -30.52 -31.06 -0.68
C GLY A 25 -29.04 -31.46 -0.62
N PRO A 26 -28.56 -32.31 -1.54
CA PRO A 26 -27.17 -32.76 -1.54
C PRO A 26 -26.22 -31.55 -1.50
N ILE A 27 -25.13 -31.66 -0.72
CA ILE A 27 -24.10 -30.62 -0.67
C ILE A 27 -23.54 -30.45 -2.09
N ARG A 28 -23.43 -29.21 -2.56
CA ARG A 28 -22.85 -28.90 -3.88
C ARG A 28 -21.46 -28.31 -3.67
N ALA A 29 -20.44 -29.04 -4.11
CA ALA A 29 -19.07 -28.57 -4.11
C ALA A 29 -18.69 -27.97 -5.46
N PHE A 30 -18.17 -26.75 -5.42
CA PHE A 30 -17.65 -25.99 -6.56
C PHE A 30 -16.13 -26.19 -6.57
N VAL A 31 -15.67 -27.17 -7.36
CA VAL A 31 -14.25 -27.45 -7.56
C VAL A 31 -13.67 -26.34 -8.42
N LEU A 32 -12.82 -25.49 -7.84
CA LEU A 32 -12.30 -24.27 -8.45
C LEU A 32 -10.83 -24.46 -8.87
N PRO A 33 -10.54 -24.73 -10.16
CA PRO A 33 -9.18 -24.95 -10.62
C PRO A 33 -8.40 -23.64 -10.66
N HIS A 34 -7.25 -23.59 -9.98
CA HIS A 34 -6.41 -22.39 -9.90
C HIS A 34 -4.91 -22.72 -9.81
N SER A 35 -4.07 -21.73 -10.07
CA SER A 35 -2.63 -21.80 -9.84
C SER A 35 -2.18 -20.48 -9.22
N HIS A 36 -1.63 -20.54 -8.00
CA HIS A 36 -1.05 -19.37 -7.36
C HIS A 36 0.35 -19.15 -7.91
N MET A 37 0.60 -17.98 -8.48
CA MET A 37 1.87 -17.66 -9.16
C MET A 37 2.43 -16.33 -8.67
N ASP A 38 3.37 -16.41 -7.74
CA ASP A 38 4.01 -15.22 -7.16
C ASP A 38 4.80 -14.42 -8.18
N VAL A 39 4.52 -13.12 -8.26
CA VAL A 39 5.19 -12.16 -9.16
C VAL A 39 6.53 -11.75 -8.54
N GLY A 40 7.39 -12.75 -8.40
CA GLY A 40 8.63 -12.69 -7.63
C GLY A 40 8.43 -13.11 -6.16
N TRP A 41 9.26 -14.05 -5.70
CA TRP A 41 9.33 -14.47 -4.28
C TRP A 41 10.67 -15.17 -4.05
N VAL A 42 10.72 -16.49 -4.25
CA VAL A 42 11.97 -17.27 -4.30
C VAL A 42 12.68 -17.10 -5.64
N TYR A 43 11.92 -16.96 -6.73
CA TYR A 43 12.42 -16.84 -8.10
C TYR A 43 11.98 -15.51 -8.69
N THR A 44 12.77 -14.96 -9.61
CA THR A 44 12.42 -13.74 -10.34
C THR A 44 11.25 -14.00 -11.29
N VAL A 45 10.57 -12.95 -11.74
CA VAL A 45 9.47 -13.07 -12.73
C VAL A 45 9.93 -13.82 -13.98
N GLN A 46 11.15 -13.55 -14.46
CA GLN A 46 11.70 -14.23 -15.64
C GLN A 46 11.99 -15.71 -15.39
N GLU A 47 12.53 -16.06 -14.22
CA GLU A 47 12.75 -17.46 -13.84
C GLU A 47 11.41 -18.21 -13.75
N SER A 48 10.41 -17.62 -13.09
CA SER A 48 9.06 -18.17 -12.95
C SER A 48 8.35 -18.37 -14.29
N MET A 49 8.50 -17.41 -15.22
CA MET A 49 8.00 -17.53 -16.60
C MET A 49 8.57 -18.75 -17.31
N ARG A 50 9.88 -18.99 -17.18
CA ARG A 50 10.55 -20.15 -17.79
C ARG A 50 10.19 -21.46 -17.08
N ALA A 51 9.92 -21.41 -15.78
CA ALA A 51 9.79 -22.59 -14.93
C ALA A 51 8.41 -23.21 -15.06
N TYR A 52 7.38 -22.38 -14.92
CA TYR A 52 6.01 -22.87 -14.78
C TYR A 52 4.97 -21.95 -15.42
N ALA A 53 5.06 -20.62 -15.29
CA ALA A 53 3.91 -19.76 -15.61
C ALA A 53 3.49 -19.83 -17.10
N ALA A 54 4.46 -19.88 -18.01
CA ALA A 54 4.17 -20.07 -19.43
C ALA A 54 3.53 -21.44 -19.73
N ASN A 55 3.95 -22.50 -19.04
CA ASN A 55 3.42 -23.85 -19.20
C ASN A 55 2.01 -23.98 -18.60
N VAL A 56 1.75 -23.33 -17.46
CA VAL A 56 0.41 -23.27 -16.85
C VAL A 56 -0.59 -22.74 -17.87
N TYR A 57 -0.40 -21.53 -18.39
CA TYR A 57 -1.37 -20.96 -19.34
C TYR A 57 -1.45 -21.74 -20.64
N THR A 58 -0.31 -22.21 -21.18
CA THR A 58 -0.27 -23.00 -22.41
C THR A 58 -1.08 -24.30 -22.28
N THR A 59 -0.88 -25.06 -21.21
CA THR A 59 -1.53 -26.35 -21.02
C THR A 59 -2.99 -26.19 -20.56
N VAL A 60 -3.29 -25.22 -19.70
CA VAL A 60 -4.67 -24.89 -19.29
C VAL A 60 -5.52 -24.53 -20.52
N VAL A 61 -5.05 -23.64 -21.39
CA VAL A 61 -5.81 -23.25 -22.60
C VAL A 61 -6.08 -24.47 -23.50
N ALA A 62 -5.09 -25.36 -23.65
CA ALA A 62 -5.27 -26.59 -24.41
C ALA A 62 -6.32 -27.53 -23.78
N GLU A 63 -6.24 -27.76 -22.46
CA GLU A 63 -7.15 -28.66 -21.75
C GLU A 63 -8.57 -28.13 -21.64
N LEU A 64 -8.73 -26.82 -21.45
CA LEU A 64 -10.05 -26.18 -21.51
C LEU A 64 -10.61 -26.32 -22.93
N THR A 65 -9.81 -26.14 -23.98
CA THR A 65 -10.30 -26.35 -25.36
C THR A 65 -10.77 -27.79 -25.61
N ARG A 66 -10.12 -28.79 -24.99
CA ARG A 66 -10.45 -30.22 -25.15
C ARG A 66 -11.71 -30.66 -24.41
N GLY A 67 -11.95 -30.21 -23.18
CA GLY A 67 -13.04 -30.71 -22.33
C GLY A 67 -14.03 -29.63 -21.92
N GLN A 68 -15.25 -29.63 -22.48
CA GLN A 68 -16.26 -28.55 -22.33
C GLN A 68 -16.68 -28.24 -20.88
N GLN A 69 -16.59 -29.21 -19.98
CA GLN A 69 -16.92 -29.05 -18.56
C GLN A 69 -15.82 -28.34 -17.76
N ARG A 70 -14.58 -28.33 -18.24
CA ARG A 70 -13.43 -27.82 -17.48
C ARG A 70 -13.51 -26.30 -17.36
N ARG A 71 -13.02 -25.80 -16.22
CA ARG A 71 -12.98 -24.37 -15.84
C ARG A 71 -11.61 -24.01 -15.29
N PHE A 72 -11.24 -22.74 -15.28
CA PHE A 72 -10.03 -22.25 -14.63
C PHE A 72 -10.15 -20.75 -14.29
N ILE A 73 -9.60 -20.32 -13.16
CA ILE A 73 -9.46 -18.90 -12.82
C ILE A 73 -8.01 -18.42 -13.01
N ALA A 74 -7.83 -17.24 -13.60
CA ALA A 74 -6.53 -16.60 -13.78
C ALA A 74 -6.47 -15.29 -12.99
N VAL A 75 -5.41 -15.10 -12.20
CA VAL A 75 -5.35 -14.06 -11.16
C VAL A 75 -4.32 -12.98 -11.49
N GLU A 76 -3.02 -13.30 -11.55
CA GLU A 76 -1.94 -12.33 -11.73
C GLU A 76 -1.76 -11.94 -13.21
N GLN A 77 -2.14 -10.71 -13.53
CA GLN A 77 -2.11 -10.24 -14.92
C GLN A 77 -0.69 -9.97 -15.44
N GLU A 78 0.31 -9.80 -14.56
CA GLU A 78 1.71 -9.71 -14.98
C GLU A 78 2.13 -10.95 -15.79
N PHE A 79 1.95 -12.16 -15.23
CA PHE A 79 2.29 -13.39 -15.94
C PHE A 79 1.40 -13.63 -17.16
N PHE A 80 0.10 -13.34 -17.05
CA PHE A 80 -0.80 -13.52 -18.19
C PHE A 80 -0.41 -12.62 -19.37
N ARG A 81 -0.09 -11.34 -19.11
CA ARG A 81 0.39 -10.39 -20.12
C ARG A 81 1.71 -10.85 -20.74
N LEU A 82 2.69 -11.26 -19.93
CA LEU A 82 3.98 -11.76 -20.44
C LEU A 82 3.81 -13.01 -21.31
N TRP A 83 2.93 -13.94 -20.92
CA TRP A 83 2.61 -15.10 -21.75
C TRP A 83 1.87 -14.70 -23.03
N TRP A 84 0.88 -13.81 -22.94
CA TRP A 84 0.09 -13.34 -24.07
C TRP A 84 0.94 -12.64 -25.14
N ASP A 85 1.84 -11.75 -24.72
CA ASP A 85 2.67 -10.96 -25.63
C ASP A 85 3.87 -11.75 -26.17
N GLY A 86 4.45 -12.64 -25.35
CA GLY A 86 5.74 -13.28 -25.63
C GLY A 86 5.71 -14.76 -26.01
N VAL A 87 4.68 -15.52 -25.61
CA VAL A 87 4.66 -16.99 -25.72
C VAL A 87 3.46 -17.52 -26.50
N ALA A 88 2.27 -16.96 -26.28
CA ALA A 88 1.02 -17.45 -26.85
C ALA A 88 1.02 -17.34 -28.38
N SER A 89 0.76 -18.47 -29.06
CA SER A 89 0.48 -18.51 -30.50
C SER A 89 -0.85 -17.84 -30.83
N GLU A 90 -1.04 -17.41 -32.08
CA GLU A 90 -2.31 -16.81 -32.53
C GLU A 90 -3.51 -17.78 -32.34
N GLN A 91 -3.29 -19.09 -32.47
CA GLN A 91 -4.31 -20.09 -32.16
C GLN A 91 -4.68 -20.08 -30.68
N GLN A 92 -3.71 -20.02 -29.77
CA GLN A 92 -3.97 -19.93 -28.34
C GLN A 92 -4.67 -18.62 -27.98
N LYS A 93 -4.28 -17.51 -28.62
CA LYS A 93 -4.96 -16.22 -28.43
C LYS A 93 -6.43 -16.28 -28.84
N TYR A 94 -6.73 -16.94 -29.97
CA TYR A 94 -8.11 -17.19 -30.40
C TYR A 94 -8.86 -18.09 -29.40
N GLN A 95 -8.24 -19.18 -28.94
CA GLN A 95 -8.82 -20.09 -27.96
C GLN A 95 -9.15 -19.38 -26.64
N VAL A 96 -8.24 -18.55 -26.13
CA VAL A 96 -8.46 -17.73 -24.93
C VAL A 96 -9.71 -16.87 -25.08
N ARG A 97 -9.85 -16.13 -26.19
CA ARG A 97 -11.03 -15.28 -26.43
C ARG A 97 -12.32 -16.11 -26.38
N LYS A 98 -12.35 -17.26 -27.07
CA LYS A 98 -13.48 -18.18 -27.04
C LYS A 98 -13.79 -18.71 -25.64
N LEU A 99 -12.76 -19.12 -24.88
CA LEU A 99 -12.92 -19.65 -23.52
C LEU A 99 -13.44 -18.60 -22.54
N LEU A 100 -13.07 -17.33 -22.73
CA LEU A 100 -13.59 -16.20 -21.96
C LEU A 100 -15.06 -15.93 -22.30
N ASP A 101 -15.42 -15.92 -23.59
CA ASP A 101 -16.81 -15.76 -24.05
C ASP A 101 -17.73 -16.88 -23.53
N GLU A 102 -17.19 -18.11 -23.41
CA GLU A 102 -17.89 -19.26 -22.85
C GLU A 102 -17.94 -19.27 -21.31
N GLY A 103 -17.27 -18.33 -20.62
CA GLY A 103 -17.18 -18.27 -19.16
C GLY A 103 -16.37 -19.42 -18.55
N ARG A 104 -15.44 -20.00 -19.32
CA ARG A 104 -14.68 -21.20 -18.92
C ARG A 104 -13.29 -20.89 -18.41
N LEU A 105 -12.72 -19.81 -18.91
CA LEU A 105 -11.62 -19.11 -18.27
C LEU A 105 -12.22 -17.85 -17.65
N GLU A 106 -11.91 -17.57 -16.39
CA GLU A 106 -12.36 -16.34 -15.72
C GLU A 106 -11.16 -15.58 -15.17
N PHE A 107 -11.05 -14.29 -15.49
CA PHE A 107 -10.12 -13.39 -14.81
C PHE A 107 -10.73 -12.91 -13.51
N VAL A 108 -10.07 -13.18 -12.39
CA VAL A 108 -10.50 -12.79 -11.04
C VAL A 108 -9.41 -11.92 -10.40
N LEU A 109 -9.79 -11.00 -9.52
CA LEU A 109 -8.95 -9.88 -9.07
C LEU A 109 -8.49 -8.98 -10.22
N GLY A 110 -7.68 -9.49 -11.16
CA GLY A 110 -7.32 -8.82 -12.41
C GLY A 110 -6.33 -7.66 -12.28
N GLY A 111 -5.76 -7.45 -11.10
CA GLY A 111 -4.63 -6.54 -10.92
C GLY A 111 -3.35 -7.08 -11.58
N GLN A 112 -2.36 -6.20 -11.77
CA GLN A 112 -1.04 -6.64 -12.24
C GLN A 112 -0.48 -7.72 -11.30
N VAL A 113 -0.72 -7.57 -10.00
CA VAL A 113 -0.31 -8.50 -8.93
C VAL A 113 -1.47 -8.76 -7.96
N MET A 114 -1.37 -9.82 -7.16
CA MET A 114 -2.07 -9.91 -5.87
C MET A 114 -1.25 -9.12 -4.84
N HIS A 115 -1.73 -7.94 -4.47
CA HIS A 115 -0.97 -7.01 -3.63
C HIS A 115 -1.06 -7.39 -2.15
N ASP A 116 -0.06 -6.99 -1.35
CA ASP A 116 -0.18 -7.05 0.11
C ASP A 116 -1.23 -6.05 0.61
N GLU A 117 -1.85 -6.36 1.75
CA GLU A 117 -2.86 -5.51 2.39
C GLU A 117 -2.35 -4.74 3.61
N ALA A 118 -1.17 -5.04 4.15
CA ALA A 118 -0.69 -4.41 5.38
C ALA A 118 0.22 -3.20 5.14
N VAL A 119 1.20 -3.30 4.23
CA VAL A 119 2.27 -2.30 4.03
C VAL A 119 2.22 -1.58 2.67
N THR A 120 1.16 -1.78 1.90
CA THR A 120 0.90 -1.05 0.64
C THR A 120 0.14 0.24 0.89
N HIS A 121 0.42 1.29 0.10
CA HIS A 121 -0.36 2.53 0.13
C HIS A 121 -1.57 2.42 -0.82
N LEU A 122 -2.68 3.06 -0.43
CA LEU A 122 -3.93 3.11 -1.21
C LEU A 122 -3.70 3.43 -2.70
N ASP A 123 -2.89 4.45 -2.99
CA ASP A 123 -2.65 4.91 -4.36
C ASP A 123 -2.00 3.81 -5.22
N ASP A 124 -1.09 3.04 -4.63
CA ASP A 124 -0.36 1.98 -5.32
C ASP A 124 -1.21 0.71 -5.48
N GLN A 125 -2.11 0.43 -4.51
CA GLN A 125 -3.15 -0.61 -4.66
C GLN A 125 -4.07 -0.30 -5.85
N ILE A 126 -4.51 0.96 -5.97
CA ILE A 126 -5.36 1.39 -7.09
C ILE A 126 -4.59 1.36 -8.41
N LEU A 127 -3.32 1.77 -8.41
CA LEU A 127 -2.48 1.78 -9.61
C LEU A 127 -2.32 0.37 -10.20
N GLN A 128 -1.95 -0.62 -9.38
CA GLN A 128 -1.73 -1.98 -9.88
C GLN A 128 -3.04 -2.62 -10.41
N LEU A 129 -4.18 -2.32 -9.77
CA LEU A 129 -5.51 -2.70 -10.29
C LEU A 129 -5.80 -2.00 -11.62
N THR A 130 -5.47 -0.71 -11.71
CA THR A 130 -5.70 0.11 -12.91
C THR A 130 -4.90 -0.39 -14.11
N GLU A 131 -3.63 -0.78 -13.92
CA GLU A 131 -2.79 -1.35 -14.98
C GLU A 131 -3.30 -2.74 -15.43
N GLY A 132 -3.61 -3.63 -14.48
CA GLY A 132 -4.16 -4.96 -14.79
C GLY A 132 -5.53 -4.90 -15.46
N HIS A 133 -6.46 -4.11 -14.92
CA HIS A 133 -7.78 -3.90 -15.53
C HIS A 133 -7.70 -3.18 -16.87
N GLY A 134 -6.76 -2.24 -17.02
CA GLY A 134 -6.48 -1.56 -18.28
C GLY A 134 -6.08 -2.56 -19.36
N PHE A 135 -5.13 -3.45 -19.06
CA PHE A 135 -4.72 -4.54 -19.96
C PHE A 135 -5.89 -5.47 -20.33
N LEU A 136 -6.64 -5.95 -19.33
CA LEU A 136 -7.77 -6.85 -19.55
C LEU A 136 -8.87 -6.20 -20.40
N TYR A 137 -9.19 -4.95 -20.10
CA TYR A 137 -10.22 -4.23 -20.82
C TYR A 137 -9.78 -3.88 -22.24
N GLU A 138 -8.55 -3.39 -22.44
CA GLU A 138 -8.03 -3.07 -23.77
C GLU A 138 -7.94 -4.31 -24.66
N THR A 139 -7.50 -5.45 -24.10
CA THR A 139 -7.20 -6.66 -24.87
C THR A 139 -8.45 -7.54 -25.11
N PHE A 140 -9.32 -7.65 -24.11
CA PHE A 140 -10.45 -8.60 -24.10
C PHE A 140 -11.82 -7.93 -23.93
N GLY A 141 -11.87 -6.65 -23.54
CA GLY A 141 -13.13 -5.99 -23.17
C GLY A 141 -13.70 -6.47 -21.83
N ILE A 142 -12.90 -7.20 -21.04
CA ILE A 142 -13.35 -7.82 -19.79
C ILE A 142 -13.11 -6.90 -18.61
N ARG A 143 -14.03 -6.95 -17.65
CA ARG A 143 -13.96 -6.24 -16.37
C ARG A 143 -14.18 -7.26 -15.25
N PRO A 144 -13.15 -7.62 -14.48
CA PRO A 144 -13.29 -8.60 -13.39
C PRO A 144 -14.42 -8.24 -12.43
N GLN A 145 -15.15 -9.26 -11.96
CA GLN A 145 -16.36 -9.10 -11.14
C GLN A 145 -16.18 -9.57 -9.70
N TYR A 146 -15.12 -10.32 -9.41
CA TYR A 146 -14.86 -10.91 -8.11
C TYR A 146 -13.37 -10.82 -7.80
N SER A 147 -13.04 -10.64 -6.53
CA SER A 147 -11.64 -10.69 -6.09
C SER A 147 -11.22 -12.11 -5.71
N TRP A 148 -9.91 -12.33 -5.71
CA TRP A 148 -9.26 -13.51 -5.15
C TRP A 148 -8.01 -13.05 -4.39
N HIS A 149 -8.08 -12.94 -3.06
CA HIS A 149 -7.02 -12.36 -2.21
C HIS A 149 -6.59 -13.35 -1.14
N VAL A 150 -5.99 -14.45 -1.60
CA VAL A 150 -5.80 -15.65 -0.75
C VAL A 150 -4.48 -15.70 0.00
N ASP A 151 -3.47 -14.95 -0.44
CA ASP A 151 -2.11 -15.05 0.11
C ASP A 151 -1.56 -13.81 0.85
N PRO A 152 -2.20 -12.62 0.85
CA PRO A 152 -1.78 -11.53 1.73
C PRO A 152 -1.88 -11.88 3.21
N PHE A 153 -0.91 -11.42 4.01
CA PHE A 153 -0.69 -11.87 5.39
C PHE A 153 -1.56 -11.11 6.40
N GLY A 154 -2.86 -11.31 6.29
CA GLY A 154 -3.89 -10.52 6.96
C GLY A 154 -4.70 -9.71 5.95
N ALA A 155 -5.86 -9.20 6.36
CA ALA A 155 -6.75 -8.42 5.50
C ALA A 155 -7.07 -7.06 6.10
N SER A 156 -7.03 -6.02 5.28
CA SER A 156 -7.23 -4.61 5.63
C SER A 156 -8.69 -4.19 5.48
N ALA A 157 -9.16 -3.26 6.31
CA ALA A 157 -10.49 -2.67 6.15
C ALA A 157 -10.59 -1.71 4.93
N THR A 158 -9.46 -1.29 4.37
CA THR A 158 -9.43 -0.45 3.15
C THR A 158 -9.81 -1.25 1.90
N THR A 159 -9.28 -2.47 1.76
CA THR A 159 -9.48 -3.36 0.60
C THR A 159 -10.94 -3.56 0.17
N PRO A 160 -11.89 -3.94 1.06
CA PRO A 160 -13.29 -4.14 0.67
C PRO A 160 -13.92 -2.87 0.08
N THR A 161 -13.56 -1.68 0.59
CA THR A 161 -14.05 -0.39 0.09
C THR A 161 -13.56 -0.14 -1.34
N LEU A 162 -12.28 -0.43 -1.63
CA LEU A 162 -11.72 -0.27 -2.96
C LEU A 162 -12.28 -1.26 -3.97
N PHE A 163 -12.50 -2.49 -3.53
CA PHE A 163 -13.06 -3.54 -4.36
C PHE A 163 -14.52 -3.26 -4.72
N ALA A 164 -15.29 -2.70 -3.79
CA ALA A 164 -16.62 -2.15 -4.08
C ALA A 164 -16.54 -1.02 -5.13
N LEU A 165 -15.68 -0.01 -4.95
CA LEU A 165 -15.50 1.10 -5.89
C LEU A 165 -14.99 0.68 -7.28
N THR A 166 -14.24 -0.42 -7.33
CA THR A 166 -13.74 -1.02 -8.58
C THR A 166 -14.86 -1.70 -9.37
N GLY A 167 -15.88 -2.18 -8.67
CA GLY A 167 -17.06 -2.83 -9.25
C GLY A 167 -17.19 -4.32 -8.95
N PHE A 168 -16.52 -4.84 -7.93
CA PHE A 168 -16.66 -6.25 -7.56
C PHE A 168 -17.98 -6.52 -6.83
N ASN A 169 -18.57 -7.66 -7.14
CA ASN A 169 -19.81 -8.15 -6.52
C ASN A 169 -19.55 -8.92 -5.22
N ALA A 170 -18.38 -9.55 -5.11
CA ALA A 170 -17.96 -10.28 -3.91
C ALA A 170 -16.42 -10.31 -3.79
N HIS A 171 -15.98 -10.43 -2.54
CA HIS A 171 -14.60 -10.48 -2.10
C HIS A 171 -14.29 -11.85 -1.47
N LEU A 172 -13.06 -12.32 -1.63
CA LEU A 172 -12.58 -13.57 -1.05
C LEU A 172 -11.20 -13.35 -0.44
N ILE A 173 -11.07 -13.72 0.84
CA ILE A 173 -9.82 -13.68 1.61
C ILE A 173 -9.53 -15.05 2.24
N SER A 174 -8.31 -15.25 2.74
CA SER A 174 -7.95 -16.50 3.43
C SER A 174 -7.27 -16.29 4.78
N ARG A 175 -6.18 -15.51 4.84
CA ARG A 175 -5.31 -15.46 6.03
C ARG A 175 -5.85 -14.47 7.06
N ILE A 176 -6.37 -15.00 8.17
CA ILE A 176 -6.81 -14.25 9.36
C ILE A 176 -6.26 -14.93 10.63
N ASP A 177 -6.27 -14.25 11.77
CA ASP A 177 -5.81 -14.81 13.06
C ASP A 177 -6.44 -16.19 13.34
N TYR A 178 -5.60 -17.13 13.78
CA TYR A 178 -6.01 -18.53 13.93
C TYR A 178 -7.17 -18.73 14.92
N ASN A 179 -7.13 -18.09 16.10
CA ASN A 179 -8.22 -18.20 17.07
C ASN A 179 -9.52 -17.60 16.51
N LEU A 180 -9.40 -16.50 15.76
CA LEU A 180 -10.55 -15.87 15.12
C LEU A 180 -11.14 -16.79 14.05
N LYS A 181 -10.30 -17.45 13.22
CA LYS A 181 -10.77 -18.40 12.22
C LYS A 181 -11.52 -19.58 12.86
N ASP A 182 -10.96 -20.19 13.91
CA ASP A 182 -11.62 -21.28 14.63
C ASP A 182 -12.98 -20.83 15.19
N ALA A 183 -13.05 -19.67 15.84
CA ALA A 183 -14.30 -19.12 16.36
C ALA A 183 -15.33 -18.85 15.24
N MET A 184 -14.88 -18.35 14.08
CA MET A 184 -15.75 -18.11 12.93
C MET A 184 -16.21 -19.41 12.26
N GLN A 185 -15.40 -20.46 12.22
CA GLN A 185 -15.81 -21.79 11.75
C GLN A 185 -16.91 -22.36 12.64
N GLU A 186 -16.73 -22.34 13.97
CA GLU A 186 -17.71 -22.83 14.93
C GLU A 186 -19.04 -22.06 14.86
N ALA A 187 -18.96 -20.74 14.67
CA ALA A 187 -20.13 -19.87 14.54
C ALA A 187 -20.74 -19.84 13.12
N GLN A 188 -20.16 -20.56 12.15
CA GLN A 188 -20.49 -20.46 10.73
C GLN A 188 -20.46 -19.01 10.18
N GLY A 189 -19.55 -18.19 10.72
CA GLY A 189 -19.40 -16.75 10.49
C GLY A 189 -18.43 -16.37 9.36
N LEU A 190 -17.91 -17.32 8.59
CA LEU A 190 -16.93 -17.09 7.51
C LEU A 190 -17.51 -16.37 6.27
N GLN A 191 -18.81 -16.06 6.27
CA GLN A 191 -19.50 -15.39 5.17
C GLN A 191 -20.33 -14.23 5.71
N PHE A 192 -20.04 -13.02 5.26
CA PHE A 192 -20.65 -11.79 5.78
C PHE A 192 -20.61 -10.67 4.74
N VAL A 193 -21.34 -9.58 5.01
CA VAL A 193 -21.20 -8.32 4.27
C VAL A 193 -20.25 -7.40 5.04
N TRP A 194 -19.16 -6.99 4.40
CA TRP A 194 -18.12 -6.17 5.01
C TRP A 194 -18.32 -4.69 4.68
N ARG A 195 -18.40 -3.86 5.72
CA ARG A 195 -18.43 -2.40 5.66
C ARG A 195 -17.10 -1.83 6.13
N GLY A 196 -16.11 -1.83 5.24
CA GLY A 196 -14.73 -1.45 5.57
C GLY A 196 -14.53 0.01 5.99
N SER A 197 -15.43 0.92 5.60
CA SER A 197 -15.39 2.34 5.99
C SER A 197 -16.57 2.69 6.91
N PRO A 198 -16.32 3.35 8.07
CA PRO A 198 -17.39 3.78 8.98
C PRO A 198 -18.25 4.91 8.39
N THR A 199 -17.67 5.70 7.48
CA THR A 199 -18.33 6.83 6.81
C THR A 199 -19.12 6.37 5.59
N LEU A 200 -18.51 5.58 4.70
CA LEU A 200 -19.18 5.12 3.47
C LEU A 200 -20.18 3.99 3.77
N SER A 201 -19.89 3.15 4.77
CA SER A 201 -20.79 2.14 5.31
C SER A 201 -21.45 1.29 4.21
N GLU A 202 -22.78 1.34 4.09
CA GLU A 202 -23.54 0.50 3.15
C GLU A 202 -23.37 0.91 1.68
N LYS A 203 -22.87 2.13 1.41
CA LYS A 203 -22.66 2.61 0.02
C LYS A 203 -21.56 1.82 -0.68
N GLU A 204 -20.52 1.45 0.05
CA GLU A 204 -19.35 0.73 -0.46
C GLU A 204 -19.13 -0.60 0.29
N GLU A 205 -20.22 -1.26 0.69
CA GLU A 205 -20.16 -2.60 1.29
C GLU A 205 -19.94 -3.70 0.23
N ILE A 206 -19.32 -4.81 0.62
CA ILE A 206 -19.09 -5.96 -0.27
C ILE A 206 -19.25 -7.28 0.50
N PHE A 207 -19.90 -8.26 -0.12
CA PHE A 207 -19.95 -9.61 0.44
C PHE A 207 -18.57 -10.23 0.45
N THR A 208 -18.16 -10.80 1.58
CA THR A 208 -16.84 -11.37 1.78
C THR A 208 -16.96 -12.84 2.21
N HIS A 209 -16.20 -13.70 1.54
CA HIS A 209 -15.99 -15.09 1.90
C HIS A 209 -14.57 -15.25 2.47
N ILE A 210 -14.45 -15.73 3.71
CA ILE A 210 -13.17 -16.19 4.25
C ILE A 210 -13.04 -17.66 3.94
N MET A 211 -11.95 -18.06 3.29
CA MET A 211 -11.64 -19.47 3.06
C MET A 211 -11.63 -20.20 4.39
N ASP A 212 -12.32 -21.32 4.45
CA ASP A 212 -12.52 -22.06 5.69
C ASP A 212 -11.25 -22.73 6.19
N HIS A 213 -10.32 -23.12 5.32
CA HIS A 213 -9.06 -23.71 5.75
C HIS A 213 -7.97 -22.67 5.99
N TYR A 214 -6.88 -23.07 6.66
CA TYR A 214 -5.69 -22.24 6.91
C TYR A 214 -4.80 -22.04 5.68
N SER A 215 -5.20 -22.59 4.55
CA SER A 215 -4.49 -22.53 3.27
C SER A 215 -5.49 -22.42 2.13
N TYR A 216 -5.06 -21.85 1.01
CA TYR A 216 -5.79 -21.85 -0.27
C TYR A 216 -5.46 -23.06 -1.15
N CYS A 217 -4.58 -23.94 -0.65
CA CYS A 217 -4.19 -25.14 -1.34
C CYS A 217 -5.22 -26.26 -1.12
N THR A 218 -5.30 -27.12 -2.12
CA THR A 218 -6.01 -28.40 -1.99
C THR A 218 -5.41 -29.23 -0.85
N PRO A 219 -6.19 -30.06 -0.12
CA PRO A 219 -5.64 -30.91 0.93
C PRO A 219 -4.41 -31.68 0.45
N SER A 220 -3.28 -31.45 1.13
CA SER A 220 -2.00 -32.04 0.79
C SER A 220 -1.87 -33.48 1.30
N HIS A 221 -2.66 -33.86 2.30
CA HIS A 221 -2.67 -35.20 2.88
C HIS A 221 -4.02 -35.89 2.65
N ILE A 222 -3.98 -37.16 2.26
CA ILE A 222 -5.16 -38.03 2.11
C ILE A 222 -4.95 -39.33 2.89
N PRO A 223 -6.00 -39.96 3.46
CA PRO A 223 -5.84 -41.05 4.45
C PRO A 223 -5.17 -42.32 3.93
N PHE A 224 -5.13 -42.53 2.61
CA PHE A 224 -4.71 -43.79 1.99
C PHE A 224 -3.37 -43.68 1.24
N SER A 225 -2.72 -42.52 1.21
CA SER A 225 -1.43 -42.35 0.55
C SER A 225 -0.52 -41.42 1.34
N ASN A 226 0.76 -41.75 1.39
CA ASN A 226 1.82 -40.91 1.96
C ASN A 226 2.32 -39.84 0.99
N ARG A 227 1.72 -39.73 -0.20
CA ARG A 227 2.04 -38.71 -1.22
C ARG A 227 1.05 -37.53 -1.12
N SER A 228 1.24 -36.50 -1.95
CA SER A 228 0.30 -35.38 -1.99
C SER A 228 -1.13 -35.84 -2.28
N GLY A 229 -2.12 -35.08 -1.82
CA GLY A 229 -3.54 -35.37 -1.95
C GLY A 229 -4.08 -35.35 -3.39
N PHE A 230 -4.65 -34.23 -3.84
CA PHE A 230 -5.25 -34.09 -5.17
C PHE A 230 -4.36 -33.28 -6.13
N TYR A 231 -3.10 -33.71 -6.28
CA TYR A 231 -2.04 -32.98 -6.97
C TYR A 231 -1.16 -33.92 -7.81
N TRP A 232 -1.51 -34.09 -9.09
CA TRP A 232 -0.93 -35.15 -9.94
C TRP A 232 0.21 -34.71 -10.87
N ASN A 233 0.43 -33.41 -11.08
CA ASN A 233 1.42 -32.95 -12.06
C ASN A 233 2.82 -32.66 -11.50
N GLY A 234 3.02 -32.81 -10.19
CA GLY A 234 4.33 -32.61 -9.57
C GLY A 234 4.73 -31.17 -9.42
N VAL A 235 5.95 -30.95 -8.95
CA VAL A 235 6.52 -29.62 -8.69
C VAL A 235 7.41 -29.22 -9.87
N ALA A 236 7.18 -28.04 -10.45
CA ALA A 236 8.10 -27.51 -11.46
C ALA A 236 9.46 -27.22 -10.79
N VAL A 237 10.51 -27.97 -11.14
CA VAL A 237 11.87 -27.78 -10.63
C VAL A 237 12.76 -27.25 -11.75
N PHE A 238 13.60 -26.26 -11.43
CA PHE A 238 14.64 -25.74 -12.32
C PHE A 238 15.99 -26.42 -12.01
N PRO A 239 16.85 -26.75 -13.00
CA PRO A 239 16.69 -26.63 -14.45
C PRO A 239 16.34 -27.94 -15.19
N GLU A 240 16.20 -29.08 -14.51
CA GLU A 240 15.93 -30.35 -15.22
C GLU A 240 14.82 -31.16 -14.53
N PRO A 241 13.82 -31.64 -15.30
CA PRO A 241 12.87 -32.64 -14.84
C PRO A 241 13.60 -33.90 -14.36
N PRO A 242 13.08 -34.62 -13.35
CA PRO A 242 13.55 -35.95 -13.03
C PRO A 242 13.56 -36.84 -14.29
N PRO A 243 14.65 -37.60 -14.56
CA PRO A 243 14.74 -38.47 -15.73
C PRO A 243 13.65 -39.55 -15.82
N ASP A 244 13.04 -39.90 -14.69
CA ASP A 244 11.93 -40.85 -14.58
C ASP A 244 10.55 -40.20 -14.78
N GLY A 245 10.49 -38.87 -14.95
CA GLY A 245 9.24 -38.11 -15.05
C GLY A 245 8.44 -38.06 -13.74
N VAL A 246 8.99 -38.55 -12.62
CA VAL A 246 8.33 -38.62 -11.33
C VAL A 246 8.88 -37.53 -10.41
N TYR A 247 8.11 -36.44 -10.27
CA TYR A 247 8.44 -35.44 -9.27
C TYR A 247 8.18 -35.97 -7.84
N PRO A 248 9.05 -35.62 -6.88
CA PRO A 248 8.81 -35.94 -5.48
C PRO A 248 7.43 -35.46 -5.03
N ASN A 249 6.76 -36.30 -4.24
CA ASN A 249 5.47 -35.98 -3.60
C ASN A 249 4.25 -35.83 -4.54
N MET A 250 4.27 -36.29 -5.80
CA MET A 250 3.06 -36.36 -6.63
C MET A 250 2.03 -37.35 -6.11
N SER A 251 0.74 -37.01 -6.22
CA SER A 251 -0.36 -37.94 -5.96
C SER A 251 -0.29 -39.20 -6.83
N GLU A 252 -0.78 -40.31 -6.31
CA GLU A 252 -0.98 -41.52 -7.11
C GLU A 252 -2.02 -41.27 -8.20
N PRO A 253 -1.81 -41.71 -9.45
CA PRO A 253 -2.81 -41.57 -10.49
C PRO A 253 -4.14 -42.23 -10.10
N VAL A 254 -5.25 -41.59 -10.46
CA VAL A 254 -6.60 -42.10 -10.29
C VAL A 254 -6.80 -43.25 -11.28
N THR A 255 -7.03 -44.44 -10.73
CA THR A 255 -7.28 -45.69 -11.46
C THR A 255 -8.61 -46.29 -11.01
N PRO A 256 -9.20 -47.24 -11.77
CA PRO A 256 -10.37 -47.97 -11.31
C PRO A 256 -10.20 -48.64 -9.94
N ALA A 257 -8.96 -49.00 -9.57
CA ALA A 257 -8.66 -49.66 -8.30
C ALA A 257 -8.71 -48.70 -7.10
N ASN A 258 -8.28 -47.44 -7.24
CA ASN A 258 -8.16 -46.49 -6.11
C ASN A 258 -9.17 -45.32 -6.17
N ILE A 259 -9.97 -45.19 -7.23
CA ILE A 259 -10.91 -44.07 -7.41
C ILE A 259 -11.92 -43.91 -6.26
N HIS A 260 -12.33 -45.01 -5.64
CA HIS A 260 -13.23 -44.99 -4.49
C HIS A 260 -12.57 -44.32 -3.26
N LEU A 261 -11.27 -44.58 -3.03
CA LEU A 261 -10.51 -43.96 -1.94
C LEU A 261 -10.38 -42.45 -2.12
N TYR A 262 -10.08 -42.01 -3.36
CA TYR A 262 -10.06 -40.59 -3.71
C TYR A 262 -11.44 -39.94 -3.54
N ALA A 263 -12.51 -40.63 -3.97
CA ALA A 263 -13.87 -40.16 -3.83
C ALA A 263 -14.27 -40.00 -2.35
N ASP A 264 -13.98 -41.00 -1.51
CA ASP A 264 -14.25 -40.98 -0.08
C ASP A 264 -13.49 -39.83 0.61
N ALA A 265 -12.21 -39.62 0.26
CA ALA A 265 -11.40 -38.54 0.81
C ALA A 265 -11.95 -37.15 0.41
N LEU A 266 -12.32 -36.95 -0.86
CA LEU A 266 -12.89 -35.67 -1.33
C LEU A 266 -14.23 -35.41 -0.67
N VAL A 267 -15.13 -36.40 -0.66
CA VAL A 267 -16.47 -36.30 -0.07
C VAL A 267 -16.39 -36.02 1.43
N ALA A 268 -15.49 -36.69 2.15
CA ALA A 268 -15.27 -36.43 3.57
C ALA A 268 -14.79 -34.99 3.82
N ASN A 269 -13.82 -34.52 3.03
CA ASN A 269 -13.34 -33.14 3.12
C ASN A 269 -14.45 -32.13 2.80
N VAL A 270 -15.24 -32.34 1.73
CA VAL A 270 -16.38 -31.47 1.40
C VAL A 270 -17.41 -31.43 2.54
N LYS A 271 -17.76 -32.58 3.13
CA LYS A 271 -18.72 -32.64 4.24
C LYS A 271 -18.20 -31.92 5.48
N GLN A 272 -16.92 -32.07 5.80
CA GLN A 272 -16.29 -31.33 6.90
C GLN A 272 -16.39 -29.82 6.65
N ARG A 273 -15.96 -29.38 5.46
CA ARG A 273 -15.96 -27.95 5.10
C ARG A 273 -17.37 -27.35 5.07
N ALA A 274 -18.35 -28.11 4.58
CA ALA A 274 -19.76 -27.70 4.57
C ALA A 274 -20.30 -27.37 5.97
N SER A 275 -19.79 -28.03 7.02
CA SER A 275 -20.26 -27.81 8.40
C SER A 275 -19.93 -26.41 8.93
N TRP A 276 -18.93 -25.73 8.36
CA TRP A 276 -18.51 -24.37 8.72
C TRP A 276 -19.24 -23.26 7.96
N PHE A 277 -20.18 -23.61 7.07
CA PHE A 277 -20.93 -22.65 6.27
C PHE A 277 -22.43 -22.78 6.53
N ARG A 278 -23.13 -21.66 6.35
CA ARG A 278 -24.58 -21.56 6.53
C ARG A 278 -25.38 -22.08 5.33
N THR A 279 -24.72 -22.38 4.21
CA THR A 279 -25.34 -22.84 2.96
C THR A 279 -24.81 -24.23 2.58
N PRO A 280 -25.56 -25.04 1.82
CA PRO A 280 -25.09 -26.33 1.32
C PRO A 280 -24.15 -26.19 0.10
N HIS A 281 -23.53 -25.02 -0.08
CA HIS A 281 -22.68 -24.68 -1.23
C HIS A 281 -21.25 -24.43 -0.75
N VAL A 282 -20.33 -25.33 -1.12
CA VAL A 282 -18.94 -25.30 -0.68
C VAL A 282 -18.04 -24.89 -1.83
N LEU A 283 -17.25 -23.83 -1.62
CA LEU A 283 -16.14 -23.51 -2.52
C LEU A 283 -14.97 -24.42 -2.20
N TRP A 284 -14.56 -25.24 -3.17
CA TRP A 284 -13.47 -26.18 -3.02
C TRP A 284 -12.30 -25.81 -3.95
N PRO A 285 -11.32 -24.99 -3.48
CA PRO A 285 -10.12 -24.70 -4.25
C PRO A 285 -9.39 -25.99 -4.66
N TRP A 286 -9.14 -26.12 -5.95
CA TRP A 286 -8.28 -27.15 -6.51
C TRP A 286 -7.08 -26.46 -7.18
N GLY A 287 -6.01 -26.33 -6.40
CA GLY A 287 -4.78 -25.66 -6.78
C GLY A 287 -3.87 -25.47 -5.58
N CYS A 288 -2.71 -24.87 -5.83
CA CYS A 288 -1.73 -24.37 -4.85
C CYS A 288 -0.66 -23.60 -5.65
N ASP A 289 0.44 -23.22 -5.00
CA ASP A 289 1.59 -22.60 -5.63
C ASP A 289 2.07 -23.42 -6.83
N LYS A 290 2.17 -22.77 -8.00
CA LYS A 290 2.83 -23.31 -9.21
C LYS A 290 2.19 -24.60 -9.76
N GLN A 291 0.98 -24.95 -9.30
CA GLN A 291 0.24 -26.09 -9.81
C GLN A 291 -0.28 -25.83 -11.23
N PHE A 292 -0.87 -26.85 -11.86
CA PHE A 292 -1.36 -26.78 -13.25
C PHE A 292 -0.31 -26.50 -14.34
N PHE A 293 1.01 -26.52 -14.05
CA PHE A 293 2.03 -26.37 -15.11
C PHE A 293 1.92 -27.45 -16.19
N ASN A 294 1.47 -28.65 -15.81
CA ASN A 294 0.91 -29.64 -16.74
C ASN A 294 -0.57 -29.87 -16.38
N ALA A 295 -1.46 -29.12 -17.02
CA ALA A 295 -2.90 -29.21 -16.76
C ALA A 295 -3.50 -30.53 -17.27
N SER A 296 -2.91 -31.18 -18.28
CA SER A 296 -3.43 -32.42 -18.86
C SER A 296 -3.47 -33.53 -17.80
N VAL A 297 -2.36 -33.73 -17.09
CA VAL A 297 -2.29 -34.73 -16.01
C VAL A 297 -3.27 -34.41 -14.87
N GLN A 298 -3.47 -33.13 -14.53
CA GLN A 298 -4.43 -32.73 -13.51
C GLN A 298 -5.87 -33.11 -13.91
N PHE A 299 -6.31 -32.69 -15.10
CA PHE A 299 -7.68 -32.94 -15.55
C PHE A 299 -7.93 -34.41 -15.88
N GLU A 300 -6.95 -35.15 -16.42
CA GLU A 300 -7.08 -36.60 -16.68
C GLU A 300 -7.39 -37.42 -15.43
N ASN A 301 -6.90 -36.98 -14.27
CA ASN A 301 -7.17 -37.63 -12.98
C ASN A 301 -8.47 -37.14 -12.32
N MET A 302 -8.75 -35.83 -12.39
CA MET A 302 -9.93 -35.24 -11.74
C MET A 302 -11.24 -35.52 -12.50
N ASP A 303 -11.22 -35.56 -13.83
CA ASP A 303 -12.41 -35.82 -14.66
C ASP A 303 -13.13 -37.15 -14.31
N PRO A 304 -12.47 -38.31 -14.26
CA PRO A 304 -13.11 -39.56 -13.86
C PRO A 304 -13.55 -39.55 -12.40
N LEU A 305 -12.81 -38.89 -11.51
CA LEU A 305 -13.13 -38.77 -10.09
C LEU A 305 -14.45 -38.00 -9.88
N LEU A 306 -14.60 -36.81 -10.48
CA LEU A 306 -15.83 -36.03 -10.36
C LEU A 306 -17.03 -36.80 -10.94
N LYS A 307 -16.84 -37.49 -12.08
CA LYS A 307 -17.86 -38.36 -12.67
C LYS A 307 -18.25 -39.51 -11.73
N TYR A 308 -17.28 -40.14 -11.08
CA TYR A 308 -17.50 -41.23 -10.13
C TYR A 308 -18.34 -40.80 -8.92
N ILE A 309 -18.05 -39.62 -8.36
CA ILE A 309 -18.80 -39.03 -7.24
C ILE A 309 -20.23 -38.68 -7.69
N ASN A 310 -20.38 -37.98 -8.82
CA ASN A 310 -21.70 -37.55 -9.31
C ASN A 310 -22.63 -38.72 -9.66
N ASN A 311 -22.09 -39.82 -10.22
CA ASN A 311 -22.86 -41.04 -10.46
C ASN A 311 -23.33 -41.73 -9.16
N ARG A 312 -22.79 -41.32 -8.01
CA ARG A 312 -23.13 -41.82 -6.67
C ARG A 312 -23.62 -40.70 -5.74
N THR A 313 -24.17 -39.61 -6.30
CA THR A 313 -24.67 -38.46 -5.51
C THR A 313 -25.65 -38.91 -4.41
N ALA A 314 -26.54 -39.86 -4.69
CA ALA A 314 -27.49 -40.39 -3.71
C ALA A 314 -26.81 -41.14 -2.54
N GLN A 315 -25.68 -41.80 -2.81
CA GLN A 315 -24.89 -42.51 -1.78
C GLN A 315 -24.03 -41.53 -0.98
N TYR A 316 -23.35 -40.60 -1.65
CA TYR A 316 -22.43 -39.69 -1.00
C TYR A 316 -23.12 -38.49 -0.36
N GLY A 317 -24.31 -38.10 -0.83
CA GLY A 317 -24.97 -36.85 -0.42
C GLY A 317 -24.24 -35.59 -0.89
N VAL A 318 -23.33 -35.73 -1.85
CA VAL A 318 -22.48 -34.66 -2.40
C VAL A 318 -22.54 -34.72 -3.92
N SER A 319 -22.74 -33.56 -4.54
CA SER A 319 -22.53 -33.33 -5.97
C SER A 319 -21.32 -32.42 -6.15
N VAL A 320 -20.55 -32.65 -7.20
CA VAL A 320 -19.30 -31.93 -7.48
C VAL A 320 -19.32 -31.42 -8.92
N GLN A 321 -18.79 -30.23 -9.15
CA GLN A 321 -18.65 -29.68 -10.49
C GLN A 321 -17.41 -28.80 -10.58
N TYR A 322 -16.80 -28.72 -11.75
CA TYR A 322 -15.88 -27.61 -12.01
C TYR A 322 -16.66 -26.31 -12.01
N ALA A 323 -16.03 -25.28 -11.48
CA ALA A 323 -16.61 -23.96 -11.33
C ALA A 323 -15.56 -22.88 -11.53
N THR A 324 -16.03 -21.68 -11.84
CA THR A 324 -15.29 -20.44 -11.60
C THR A 324 -15.81 -19.71 -10.36
N LEU A 325 -15.29 -18.53 -10.02
CA LEU A 325 -15.83 -17.75 -8.88
C LEU A 325 -17.23 -17.22 -9.18
N SER A 326 -17.50 -16.87 -10.45
CA SER A 326 -18.84 -16.46 -10.88
C SER A 326 -19.88 -17.53 -10.58
N ASP A 327 -19.62 -18.80 -10.90
CA ASP A 327 -20.55 -19.90 -10.66
C ASP A 327 -20.92 -20.03 -9.16
N TYR A 328 -19.92 -19.88 -8.29
CA TYR A 328 -20.09 -19.98 -6.83
C TYR A 328 -20.86 -18.79 -6.26
N PHE A 329 -20.39 -17.56 -6.51
CA PHE A 329 -21.01 -16.38 -5.92
C PHE A 329 -22.40 -16.11 -6.49
N GLN A 330 -22.65 -16.39 -7.77
CA GLN A 330 -24.00 -16.30 -8.33
C GLN A 330 -24.96 -17.29 -7.67
N THR A 331 -24.48 -18.50 -7.35
CA THR A 331 -25.28 -19.48 -6.61
C THR A 331 -25.62 -18.95 -5.21
N LEU A 332 -24.64 -18.40 -4.48
CA LEU A 332 -24.88 -17.81 -3.15
C LEU A 332 -25.83 -16.61 -3.20
N HIS A 333 -25.68 -15.74 -4.20
CA HIS A 333 -26.53 -14.57 -4.38
C HIS A 333 -27.98 -14.98 -4.67
N THR A 334 -28.17 -15.96 -5.57
CA THR A 334 -29.49 -16.50 -5.93
C THR A 334 -30.14 -17.26 -4.77
N PHE A 335 -29.34 -17.90 -3.89
CA PHE A 335 -29.84 -18.54 -2.67
C PHE A 335 -30.50 -17.53 -1.71
N ASN A 336 -30.21 -16.22 -1.87
CA ASN A 336 -30.92 -15.09 -1.24
C ASN A 336 -31.03 -15.20 0.30
N MET A 337 -29.94 -15.60 0.93
CA MET A 337 -29.82 -15.65 2.40
C MET A 337 -29.61 -14.25 2.99
N THR A 338 -29.96 -14.09 4.26
CA THR A 338 -29.62 -12.89 5.04
C THR A 338 -28.28 -13.08 5.76
N TRP A 339 -27.32 -12.22 5.48
CA TRP A 339 -25.96 -12.25 6.00
C TRP A 339 -25.77 -11.34 7.20
N ASP A 340 -24.77 -11.66 8.02
CA ASP A 340 -24.33 -10.80 9.10
C ASP A 340 -23.41 -9.71 8.57
N ILE A 341 -23.28 -8.62 9.32
CA ILE A 341 -22.44 -7.47 8.96
C ILE A 341 -21.14 -7.57 9.76
N HIS A 342 -20.02 -7.53 9.05
CA HIS A 342 -18.72 -7.20 9.62
C HIS A 342 -18.48 -5.71 9.35
N ASP A 343 -18.18 -4.96 10.39
CA ASP A 343 -18.02 -3.51 10.32
C ASP A 343 -16.59 -3.13 9.88
N HIS A 344 -16.19 -1.90 10.18
CA HIS A 344 -14.93 -1.30 9.73
C HIS A 344 -13.65 -1.88 10.37
N HIS A 345 -13.74 -2.98 11.11
CA HIS A 345 -12.57 -3.65 11.67
C HIS A 345 -11.85 -4.49 10.61
N ASP A 346 -10.53 -4.53 10.70
CA ASP A 346 -9.68 -5.36 9.85
C ASP A 346 -9.39 -6.74 10.49
N PHE A 347 -8.61 -7.54 9.77
CA PHE A 347 -8.13 -8.86 10.22
C PHE A 347 -6.62 -8.83 10.50
N LEU A 348 -6.15 -7.78 11.15
CA LEU A 348 -4.74 -7.60 11.53
C LEU A 348 -4.55 -7.55 13.06
N PRO A 349 -3.37 -8.01 13.57
CA PRO A 349 -2.34 -8.71 12.83
C PRO A 349 -2.74 -10.16 12.50
N TYR A 350 -2.13 -10.71 11.46
CA TYR A 350 -2.25 -12.14 11.15
C TYR A 350 -1.33 -12.97 12.05
N SER A 351 -1.87 -14.06 12.58
CA SER A 351 -1.10 -15.06 13.31
C SER A 351 -1.57 -16.45 12.86
N SER A 352 -0.65 -17.25 12.34
CA SER A 352 -0.93 -18.63 11.91
C SER A 352 -1.09 -19.57 13.10
N GLU A 353 -0.40 -19.28 14.20
CA GLU A 353 -0.34 -20.10 15.41
C GLU A 353 -0.05 -19.22 16.65
N PRO A 354 -0.26 -19.71 17.89
CA PRO A 354 -0.10 -18.92 19.11
C PRO A 354 1.22 -18.15 19.28
N ARG A 355 2.32 -18.62 18.68
CA ARG A 355 3.66 -18.00 18.75
C ARG A 355 4.20 -17.56 17.37
N GLN A 356 3.38 -17.57 16.33
CA GLN A 356 3.77 -17.19 14.97
C GLN A 356 2.94 -15.97 14.54
N ALA A 357 3.33 -14.79 15.03
CA ALA A 357 2.71 -13.53 14.62
C ALA A 357 3.48 -12.96 13.42
N TRP A 358 2.78 -12.74 12.32
CA TRP A 358 3.34 -12.26 11.06
C TRP A 358 3.38 -10.73 11.08
N THR A 359 4.14 -10.17 12.01
CA THR A 359 4.25 -8.72 12.21
C THR A 359 5.64 -8.18 11.96
N GLY A 360 6.60 -9.07 11.64
CA GLY A 360 7.97 -8.68 11.28
C GLY A 360 8.07 -8.06 9.89
N PHE A 361 7.28 -8.56 8.94
CA PHE A 361 7.26 -8.04 7.56
C PHE A 361 6.77 -6.59 7.45
N TYR A 362 6.12 -6.07 8.51
CA TYR A 362 5.78 -4.65 8.59
C TYR A 362 7.02 -3.75 8.48
N THR A 363 8.21 -4.25 8.83
CA THR A 363 9.49 -3.51 8.76
C THR A 363 10.57 -4.20 7.91
N SER A 364 10.47 -5.50 7.60
CA SER A 364 11.46 -6.22 6.79
C SER A 364 11.82 -5.47 5.50
N ARG A 365 13.12 -5.36 5.19
CA ARG A 365 13.64 -4.63 4.02
C ARG A 365 13.17 -3.16 3.93
N SER A 366 13.34 -2.40 5.01
CA SER A 366 12.93 -0.98 5.07
C SER A 366 13.45 -0.14 3.89
N THR A 367 14.64 -0.43 3.36
CA THR A 367 15.19 0.25 2.17
C THR A 367 14.33 0.07 0.93
N LEU A 368 13.80 -1.14 0.67
CA LEU A 368 12.90 -1.39 -0.46
C LEU A 368 11.57 -0.66 -0.26
N LYS A 369 10.99 -0.72 0.94
CA LYS A 369 9.75 0.00 1.28
C LYS A 369 9.87 1.50 1.03
N ARG A 370 11.00 2.11 1.42
CA ARG A 370 11.29 3.51 1.15
C ARG A 370 11.44 3.80 -0.35
N LEU A 371 12.19 2.97 -1.08
CA LEU A 371 12.37 3.11 -2.52
C LEU A 371 11.03 3.02 -3.28
N ALA A 372 10.14 2.10 -2.89
CA ALA A 372 8.82 1.95 -3.47
C ALA A 372 7.96 3.22 -3.29
N ARG A 373 7.95 3.82 -2.08
CA ARG A 373 7.23 5.08 -1.83
C ARG A 373 7.83 6.27 -2.58
N GLN A 374 9.15 6.35 -2.70
CA GLN A 374 9.82 7.37 -3.50
C GLN A 374 9.51 7.22 -5.01
N ALA A 375 9.46 5.98 -5.50
CA ALA A 375 9.07 5.68 -6.88
C ALA A 375 7.62 6.08 -7.16
N SER A 376 6.69 5.75 -6.26
CA SER A 376 5.29 6.18 -6.32
C SER A 376 5.15 7.71 -6.34
N ALA A 377 5.86 8.42 -5.45
CA ALA A 377 5.87 9.88 -5.43
C ALA A 377 6.43 10.52 -6.71
N MET A 378 7.52 9.94 -7.26
CA MET A 378 8.11 10.40 -8.52
C MET A 378 7.18 10.14 -9.71
N LEU A 379 6.47 9.01 -9.71
CA LEU A 379 5.46 8.69 -10.71
C LEU A 379 4.33 9.72 -10.67
N TYR A 380 3.76 9.98 -9.48
CA TYR A 380 2.70 10.98 -9.29
C TYR A 380 3.12 12.35 -9.83
N ALA A 381 4.32 12.81 -9.48
CA ALA A 381 4.86 14.08 -9.98
C ALA A 381 5.12 14.07 -11.49
N GLY A 382 5.64 12.97 -12.04
CA GLY A 382 5.90 12.80 -13.46
C GLY A 382 4.62 12.81 -14.29
N GLU A 383 3.56 12.16 -13.83
CA GLU A 383 2.26 12.11 -14.50
C GLU A 383 1.59 13.48 -14.55
N SER A 384 1.56 14.19 -13.43
CA SER A 384 0.95 15.53 -13.35
C SER A 384 1.76 16.55 -14.15
N MET A 385 3.09 16.47 -14.11
CA MET A 385 4.01 17.30 -14.90
C MET A 385 3.82 17.07 -16.39
N PHE A 386 3.75 15.81 -16.82
CA PHE A 386 3.52 15.45 -18.22
C PHE A 386 2.14 15.89 -18.70
N THR A 387 1.08 15.66 -17.91
CA THR A 387 -0.28 16.08 -18.27
C THR A 387 -0.37 17.60 -18.44
N ARG A 388 0.24 18.37 -17.52
CA ARG A 388 0.32 19.84 -17.62
C ARG A 388 1.18 20.31 -18.79
N TYR A 389 2.19 19.55 -19.20
CA TYR A 389 2.97 19.87 -20.40
C TYR A 389 2.14 19.66 -21.69
N MET A 390 1.24 18.68 -21.71
CA MET A 390 0.45 18.34 -22.88
C MET A 390 -0.78 19.24 -23.13
N TRP A 391 -1.28 19.96 -22.13
CA TRP A 391 -2.51 20.77 -22.22
C TRP A 391 -2.26 22.24 -21.79
N PRO A 392 -2.82 23.26 -22.50
CA PRO A 392 -3.78 23.16 -23.61
C PRO A 392 -3.17 22.77 -24.98
N LYS A 393 -1.86 22.95 -25.19
CA LYS A 393 -1.10 22.33 -26.30
C LYS A 393 0.40 22.40 -25.97
N PRO A 394 1.20 21.34 -26.18
CA PRO A 394 2.63 21.41 -25.88
C PRO A 394 3.32 22.38 -26.85
N TYR A 395 4.19 23.24 -26.31
CA TYR A 395 4.99 24.20 -27.07
C TYR A 395 6.40 23.67 -27.43
N GLY A 396 6.77 22.48 -26.93
CA GLY A 396 8.11 21.92 -27.02
C GLY A 396 8.26 20.73 -27.97
N SER A 397 9.45 20.13 -27.95
CA SER A 397 9.87 19.07 -28.89
C SER A 397 9.74 17.65 -28.31
N LEU A 398 9.37 17.54 -27.02
CA LEU A 398 9.18 16.25 -26.35
C LEU A 398 8.29 15.30 -27.16
N ASN A 399 8.80 14.12 -27.49
CA ASN A 399 8.02 13.07 -28.12
C ASN A 399 7.02 12.45 -27.11
N PRO A 400 5.69 12.62 -27.27
CA PRO A 400 4.71 12.14 -26.30
C PRO A 400 4.72 10.62 -26.14
N LYS A 401 5.04 9.87 -27.21
CA LYS A 401 5.13 8.41 -27.15
C LYS A 401 6.30 7.96 -26.28
N TRP A 402 7.45 8.61 -26.39
CA TRP A 402 8.61 8.32 -25.56
C TRP A 402 8.32 8.63 -24.08
N ALA A 403 7.69 9.78 -23.80
CA ALA A 403 7.29 10.18 -22.46
C ALA A 403 6.31 9.18 -21.82
N LEU A 404 5.28 8.77 -22.55
CA LEU A 404 4.35 7.73 -22.10
C LEU A 404 5.04 6.40 -21.82
N GLN A 405 6.06 6.02 -22.60
CA GLN A 405 6.84 4.82 -22.33
C GLN A 405 7.64 4.93 -21.03
N GLN A 406 8.20 6.09 -20.71
CA GLN A 406 8.92 6.29 -19.43
C GLN A 406 7.95 6.18 -18.24
N LEU A 407 6.78 6.82 -18.34
CA LEU A 407 5.74 6.72 -17.32
C LEU A 407 5.26 5.28 -17.14
N GLN A 408 4.97 4.57 -18.24
CA GLN A 408 4.49 3.18 -18.19
C GLN A 408 5.51 2.24 -17.54
N GLN A 409 6.80 2.39 -17.83
CA GLN A 409 7.84 1.58 -17.18
C GLN A 409 7.82 1.75 -15.65
N LEU A 410 7.68 2.99 -15.17
CA LEU A 410 7.58 3.24 -13.73
C LEU A 410 6.23 2.78 -13.15
N ARG A 411 5.11 2.92 -13.87
CA ARG A 411 3.80 2.37 -13.43
C ARG A 411 3.89 0.87 -13.21
N TRP A 412 4.50 0.13 -14.14
CA TRP A 412 4.67 -1.32 -14.02
C TRP A 412 5.60 -1.70 -12.88
N ALA A 413 6.71 -0.98 -12.67
CA ALA A 413 7.62 -1.25 -11.56
C ALA A 413 6.98 -0.96 -10.19
N VAL A 414 6.25 0.16 -10.06
CA VAL A 414 5.50 0.50 -8.83
C VAL A 414 4.40 -0.52 -8.59
N SER A 415 3.72 -0.99 -9.64
CA SER A 415 2.66 -2.01 -9.52
C SER A 415 3.21 -3.39 -9.16
N GLU A 416 4.34 -3.78 -9.74
CA GLU A 416 5.01 -5.06 -9.50
C GLU A 416 5.43 -5.19 -8.03
N VAL A 417 6.07 -4.15 -7.47
CA VAL A 417 6.55 -4.20 -6.09
C VAL A 417 5.42 -4.26 -5.06
N GLN A 418 4.15 -4.03 -5.42
CA GLN A 418 3.03 -4.19 -4.48
C GLN A 418 2.70 -5.64 -4.15
N HIS A 419 3.26 -6.61 -4.89
CA HIS A 419 3.04 -8.04 -4.65
C HIS A 419 3.33 -8.42 -3.20
N HIS A 420 2.60 -9.40 -2.67
CA HIS A 420 2.65 -9.77 -1.26
C HIS A 420 3.96 -10.41 -0.79
N ASP A 421 4.91 -10.69 -1.68
CA ASP A 421 6.29 -11.02 -1.31
C ASP A 421 7.32 -9.93 -1.61
N ALA A 422 6.90 -8.86 -2.28
CA ALA A 422 7.78 -7.78 -2.71
C ALA A 422 7.85 -6.68 -1.64
N ILE A 423 6.83 -5.82 -1.54
CA ILE A 423 6.79 -4.71 -0.57
C ILE A 423 6.89 -5.18 0.88
N THR A 424 6.46 -6.41 1.17
CA THR A 424 6.53 -7.06 2.48
C THR A 424 7.97 -7.40 2.88
N GLY A 425 8.87 -7.56 1.91
CA GLY A 425 10.27 -7.88 2.15
C GLY A 425 10.52 -9.36 2.47
N THR A 426 9.65 -10.25 1.96
CA THR A 426 9.67 -11.70 2.23
C THR A 426 10.26 -12.53 1.10
N GLU A 427 10.71 -11.89 0.04
CA GLU A 427 11.41 -12.44 -1.12
C GLU A 427 12.89 -12.79 -0.84
N SER A 428 13.48 -13.57 -1.75
CA SER A 428 14.92 -13.87 -1.75
C SER A 428 15.76 -12.65 -2.22
N PRO A 429 17.04 -12.54 -1.83
CA PRO A 429 17.89 -11.40 -2.22
C PRO A 429 17.97 -11.15 -3.72
N LYS A 430 17.96 -12.19 -4.57
CA LYS A 430 17.99 -12.02 -6.03
C LYS A 430 16.71 -11.38 -6.58
N VAL A 431 15.56 -11.67 -5.97
CA VAL A 431 14.27 -11.08 -6.34
C VAL A 431 14.18 -9.65 -5.81
N ASN A 432 14.68 -9.40 -4.61
CA ASN A 432 14.81 -8.03 -4.09
C ASN A 432 15.60 -7.13 -5.06
N ASN A 433 16.75 -7.61 -5.56
CA ASN A 433 17.57 -6.89 -6.53
C ASN A 433 16.82 -6.59 -7.83
N MET A 434 15.96 -7.50 -8.30
CA MET A 434 15.11 -7.28 -9.48
C MET A 434 14.15 -6.11 -9.25
N TYR A 435 13.41 -6.08 -8.13
CA TYR A 435 12.50 -4.96 -7.84
C TYR A 435 13.25 -3.64 -7.70
N VAL A 436 14.38 -3.63 -7.00
CA VAL A 436 15.22 -2.42 -6.83
C VAL A 436 15.67 -1.89 -8.19
N GLU A 437 16.11 -2.77 -9.09
CA GLU A 437 16.54 -2.39 -10.43
C GLU A 437 15.38 -1.83 -11.26
N HIS A 438 14.24 -2.51 -11.30
CA HIS A 438 13.05 -2.05 -12.04
C HIS A 438 12.58 -0.67 -11.56
N LEU A 439 12.51 -0.46 -10.23
CA LEU A 439 12.12 0.83 -9.65
C LEU A 439 13.13 1.93 -10.01
N ARG A 440 14.44 1.69 -9.83
CA ARG A 440 15.48 2.68 -10.14
C ARG A 440 15.50 3.07 -11.61
N MET A 441 15.37 2.09 -12.50
CA MET A 441 15.35 2.34 -13.94
C MET A 441 14.10 3.12 -14.37
N GLY A 442 12.93 2.77 -13.84
CA GLY A 442 11.69 3.53 -14.07
C GLY A 442 11.79 4.97 -13.56
N MET A 443 12.29 5.16 -12.34
CA MET A 443 12.51 6.49 -11.74
C MET A 443 13.48 7.32 -12.59
N LEU A 444 14.58 6.72 -13.06
CA LEU A 444 15.53 7.40 -13.95
C LEU A 444 14.88 7.84 -15.27
N GLY A 445 14.05 6.98 -15.87
CA GLY A 445 13.30 7.30 -17.09
C GLY A 445 12.36 8.48 -16.90
N VAL A 446 11.57 8.48 -15.82
CA VAL A 446 10.65 9.59 -15.49
C VAL A 446 11.40 10.86 -15.14
N ARG A 447 12.51 10.79 -14.38
CA ARG A 447 13.35 11.95 -14.09
C ARG A 447 13.94 12.59 -15.35
N LYS A 448 14.40 11.77 -16.31
CA LYS A 448 14.84 12.26 -17.64
C LYS A 448 13.71 12.95 -18.38
N MET A 449 12.51 12.37 -18.39
CA MET A 449 11.32 12.98 -18.99
C MET A 449 10.99 14.33 -18.36
N MET A 450 10.96 14.42 -17.03
CA MET A 450 10.70 15.68 -16.31
C MET A 450 11.80 16.72 -16.60
N ALA A 451 13.07 16.32 -16.65
CA ALA A 451 14.16 17.19 -17.03
C ALA A 451 13.99 17.74 -18.46
N SER A 452 13.60 16.90 -19.43
CA SER A 452 13.30 17.34 -20.80
C SER A 452 12.16 18.36 -20.85
N ILE A 453 11.07 18.15 -20.10
CA ILE A 453 9.96 19.10 -19.99
C ILE A 453 10.43 20.44 -19.40
N ALA A 454 11.29 20.40 -18.37
CA ALA A 454 11.84 21.62 -17.78
C ALA A 454 12.76 22.35 -18.76
N LEU A 455 13.60 21.62 -19.52
CA LEU A 455 14.52 22.18 -20.51
C LEU A 455 13.82 22.84 -21.71
N ASP A 456 12.70 22.29 -22.19
CA ASP A 456 11.92 22.87 -23.29
C ASP A 456 11.42 24.31 -23.00
N ARG A 457 11.42 24.74 -21.73
CA ARG A 457 11.07 26.11 -21.32
C ARG A 457 12.21 27.12 -21.44
N PHE A 458 13.43 26.67 -21.73
CA PHE A 458 14.62 27.51 -21.82
C PHE A 458 15.19 27.54 -23.24
N SER A 459 15.56 28.72 -23.74
CA SER A 459 16.41 28.83 -24.93
C SER A 459 17.88 28.72 -24.52
N VAL A 460 18.67 27.93 -25.26
CA VAL A 460 20.10 27.74 -25.02
C VAL A 460 20.90 28.74 -25.86
N SER A 461 21.62 29.65 -25.21
CA SER A 461 22.80 30.33 -25.75
C SER A 461 23.93 30.16 -24.75
N GLY A 462 25.10 29.70 -25.18
CA GLY A 462 26.28 29.61 -24.31
C GLY A 462 27.33 28.62 -24.80
N THR A 463 28.58 29.08 -24.83
CA THR A 463 29.81 28.33 -25.14
C THR A 463 30.47 27.75 -23.88
N ASP A 464 31.37 26.77 -24.05
CA ASP A 464 32.11 26.05 -23.00
C ASP A 464 32.98 26.97 -22.12
N LYS A 465 32.38 27.59 -21.11
CA LYS A 465 33.06 28.09 -19.91
C LYS A 465 32.42 27.44 -18.68
N GLY A 466 33.24 27.06 -17.69
CA GLY A 466 32.81 26.31 -16.51
C GLY A 466 31.68 26.97 -15.70
N PRO A 467 31.07 26.25 -14.73
CA PRO A 467 29.84 26.69 -14.09
C PRO A 467 30.02 27.96 -13.25
N VAL A 468 29.31 29.04 -13.60
CA VAL A 468 29.29 30.33 -12.86
C VAL A 468 28.19 30.33 -11.78
N GLY A 469 27.24 29.39 -11.88
CA GLY A 469 26.15 29.20 -10.93
C GLY A 469 25.24 28.03 -11.33
N TYR A 470 24.08 27.95 -10.69
CA TYR A 470 23.10 26.90 -10.92
C TYR A 470 21.69 27.48 -11.09
N LEU A 471 20.88 26.74 -11.83
CA LEU A 471 19.45 26.98 -11.95
C LEU A 471 18.68 25.79 -11.37
N ALA A 472 17.86 26.05 -10.35
CA ALA A 472 16.96 25.08 -9.76
C ALA A 472 15.53 25.35 -10.23
N SER A 473 14.93 24.36 -10.91
CA SER A 473 13.50 24.35 -11.24
C SER A 473 12.77 23.44 -10.27
N VAL A 474 11.81 23.99 -9.53
CA VAL A 474 11.14 23.29 -8.43
C VAL A 474 9.68 23.13 -8.76
N TYR A 475 9.26 21.88 -8.96
CA TYR A 475 7.89 21.52 -9.29
C TYR A 475 7.12 21.09 -8.04
N ASN A 476 5.96 21.69 -7.81
CA ASN A 476 5.02 21.24 -6.79
C ASN A 476 3.98 20.29 -7.44
N PRO A 477 4.02 18.98 -7.14
CA PRO A 477 3.07 18.04 -7.70
C PRO A 477 1.71 18.07 -6.97
N LEU A 478 1.61 18.67 -5.79
CA LEU A 478 0.33 18.83 -5.10
C LEU A 478 -0.50 19.91 -5.78
N VAL A 479 -1.81 19.74 -5.72
CA VAL A 479 -2.79 20.71 -6.25
C VAL A 479 -2.94 21.95 -5.36
N TRP A 480 -2.45 21.93 -4.12
CA TRP A 480 -2.48 23.11 -3.27
C TRP A 480 -1.22 23.93 -3.43
N LYS A 481 -1.33 25.23 -3.18
CA LYS A 481 -0.17 26.07 -2.90
C LYS A 481 0.50 25.56 -1.63
N ILE A 482 1.81 25.33 -1.68
CA ILE A 482 2.62 24.89 -0.54
C ILE A 482 3.69 25.91 -0.22
N THR A 483 4.01 26.03 1.07
CA THR A 483 5.23 26.67 1.57
C THR A 483 6.06 25.61 2.27
N THR A 484 7.30 25.39 1.82
CA THR A 484 8.19 24.35 2.34
C THR A 484 9.65 24.78 2.22
N ILE A 485 10.54 24.14 2.98
CA ILE A 485 11.99 24.28 2.80
C ILE A 485 12.43 23.23 1.78
N ILE A 486 13.14 23.66 0.74
CA ILE A 486 13.86 22.77 -0.18
C ILE A 486 15.35 22.81 0.13
N THR A 487 16.05 21.69 -0.04
CA THR A 487 17.49 21.59 0.21
C THR A 487 18.21 21.31 -1.11
N LEU A 488 19.23 22.12 -1.41
CA LEU A 488 20.15 21.94 -2.53
C LEU A 488 21.56 21.73 -1.99
N THR A 489 22.28 20.72 -2.47
CA THR A 489 23.70 20.55 -2.13
C THR A 489 24.55 21.34 -3.12
N VAL A 490 25.38 22.25 -2.62
CA VAL A 490 26.23 23.15 -3.41
C VAL A 490 27.69 23.06 -2.96
N PRO A 491 28.69 23.23 -3.86
CA PRO A 491 30.09 23.04 -3.52
C PRO A 491 30.74 24.27 -2.85
N PHE A 492 30.00 25.36 -2.66
CA PHE A 492 30.53 26.62 -2.13
C PHE A 492 29.61 27.24 -1.06
N PRO A 493 30.18 27.90 -0.02
CA PRO A 493 29.41 28.46 1.09
C PRO A 493 28.82 29.85 0.80
N ASN A 494 29.45 30.63 -0.10
CA ASN A 494 29.05 32.01 -0.37
C ASN A 494 28.18 32.06 -1.61
N VAL A 495 26.86 32.09 -1.39
CA VAL A 495 25.86 32.09 -2.47
C VAL A 495 24.95 33.28 -2.40
N ASN A 496 24.55 33.77 -3.56
CA ASN A 496 23.38 34.63 -3.74
C ASN A 496 22.28 33.83 -4.44
N ILE A 497 21.04 33.97 -3.97
CA ILE A 497 19.88 33.32 -4.56
C ILE A 497 18.79 34.33 -4.89
N THR A 498 18.29 34.26 -6.12
CA THR A 498 17.15 35.05 -6.57
C THR A 498 16.07 34.17 -7.19
N ASP A 499 14.82 34.61 -7.10
CA ASP A 499 13.70 34.01 -7.84
C ASP A 499 13.77 34.36 -9.34
N GLU A 500 12.80 33.87 -10.11
CA GLU A 500 12.67 34.16 -11.54
C GLU A 500 12.49 35.66 -11.89
N LEU A 501 12.09 36.50 -10.93
CA LEU A 501 11.93 37.95 -11.09
C LEU A 501 13.20 38.73 -10.67
N GLY A 502 14.23 38.03 -10.19
CA GLY A 502 15.47 38.63 -9.70
C GLY A 502 15.38 39.13 -8.25
N HIS A 503 14.31 38.81 -7.52
CA HIS A 503 14.19 39.17 -6.12
C HIS A 503 14.96 38.20 -5.22
N PRO A 504 15.65 38.68 -4.17
CA PRO A 504 16.28 37.82 -3.18
C PRO A 504 15.26 36.88 -2.50
N VAL A 505 15.67 35.64 -2.24
CA VAL A 505 14.83 34.63 -1.57
C VAL A 505 15.39 34.33 -0.17
N SER A 506 14.51 34.16 0.81
CA SER A 506 14.91 33.74 2.14
C SER A 506 15.56 32.35 2.07
N ALA A 507 16.81 32.27 2.51
CA ALA A 507 17.62 31.07 2.48
C ALA A 507 18.55 31.01 3.69
N GLN A 508 19.05 29.82 4.00
CA GLN A 508 20.18 29.62 4.92
C GLN A 508 21.10 28.56 4.33
N ILE A 509 22.39 28.65 4.64
CA ILE A 509 23.38 27.65 4.22
C ILE A 509 24.04 27.02 5.44
N GLN A 510 24.32 25.72 5.36
CA GLN A 510 24.95 24.96 6.43
C GLN A 510 25.86 23.87 5.86
N ASN A 511 26.77 23.33 6.66
CA ASN A 511 27.60 22.19 6.23
C ASN A 511 26.70 20.99 5.91
N SER A 512 26.97 20.32 4.79
CA SER A 512 26.13 19.21 4.37
C SER A 512 26.26 18.03 5.32
N THR A 513 25.14 17.36 5.57
CA THR A 513 25.12 16.10 6.34
C THR A 513 25.48 14.89 5.50
N GLU A 514 25.39 14.98 4.17
CA GLU A 514 25.64 13.86 3.26
C GLU A 514 27.03 13.93 2.62
N ASP A 515 27.49 15.14 2.26
CA ASP A 515 28.80 15.35 1.64
C ASP A 515 29.67 16.34 2.44
N PRO A 516 30.71 15.87 3.14
CA PRO A 516 31.59 16.73 3.94
C PRO A 516 32.32 17.83 3.14
N SER A 517 32.41 17.70 1.81
CA SER A 517 33.02 18.69 0.92
C SER A 517 32.06 19.77 0.42
N ALA A 518 30.77 19.64 0.74
CA ALA A 518 29.70 20.48 0.24
C ALA A 518 28.87 21.12 1.35
N TYR A 519 27.93 21.97 0.94
CA TYR A 519 27.03 22.72 1.79
C TYR A 519 25.58 22.46 1.40
N ASP A 520 24.70 22.35 2.39
CA ASP A 520 23.26 22.29 2.19
C ASP A 520 22.69 23.71 2.20
N LEU A 521 22.23 24.16 1.04
CA LEU A 521 21.49 25.41 0.85
C LEU A 521 19.99 25.13 1.05
N LEU A 522 19.44 25.63 2.15
CA LEU A 522 18.03 25.56 2.47
C LEU A 522 17.33 26.82 1.94
N ILE A 523 16.26 26.62 1.17
CA ILE A 523 15.52 27.71 0.52
C ILE A 523 14.06 27.61 0.93
N LEU A 524 13.50 28.72 1.41
CA LEU A 524 12.07 28.81 1.68
C LEU A 524 11.31 29.02 0.36
N ALA A 525 10.64 27.97 -0.12
CA ALA A 525 9.92 27.99 -1.38
C ALA A 525 8.40 28.07 -1.15
N THR A 526 7.73 28.97 -1.88
CA THR A 526 6.26 29.03 -1.93
C THR A 526 5.79 28.82 -3.37
N ILE A 527 5.24 27.64 -3.63
CA ILE A 527 4.99 27.13 -4.98
C ILE A 527 3.49 26.89 -5.16
N PRO A 528 2.83 27.47 -6.18
CA PRO A 528 1.43 27.19 -6.47
C PRO A 528 1.19 25.72 -6.82
N GLY A 529 -0.08 25.30 -6.77
CA GLY A 529 -0.48 23.94 -7.10
C GLY A 529 -0.16 23.57 -8.55
N LEU A 530 0.36 22.35 -8.75
CA LEU A 530 0.74 21.82 -10.07
C LEU A 530 1.66 22.76 -10.86
N SER A 531 2.51 23.56 -10.20
CA SER A 531 3.26 24.65 -10.85
C SER A 531 4.76 24.60 -10.52
N TYR A 532 5.52 25.47 -11.18
CA TYR A 532 6.96 25.58 -11.04
C TYR A 532 7.34 26.92 -10.41
N ARG A 533 8.46 26.92 -9.68
CA ARG A 533 9.25 28.12 -9.38
C ARG A 533 10.68 27.88 -9.81
N HIS A 534 11.39 28.95 -10.11
CA HIS A 534 12.77 28.84 -10.54
C HIS A 534 13.68 29.73 -9.70
N TYR A 535 14.83 29.19 -9.35
CA TYR A 535 15.79 29.86 -8.50
C TYR A 535 17.15 29.88 -9.17
N LYS A 536 17.74 31.08 -9.29
CA LYS A 536 19.11 31.27 -9.76
C LYS A 536 20.04 31.34 -8.55
N VAL A 537 20.98 30.41 -8.46
CA VAL A 537 21.97 30.31 -7.38
C VAL A 537 23.33 30.68 -7.95
N MET A 538 23.93 31.77 -7.50
CA MET A 538 25.20 32.29 -8.01
C MET A 538 26.27 32.25 -6.93
N HIS A 539 27.48 31.82 -7.29
CA HIS A 539 28.63 31.94 -6.41
C HIS A 539 29.12 33.39 -6.36
N THR A 540 29.37 33.92 -5.16
CA THR A 540 29.95 35.25 -4.99
C THR A 540 31.45 35.11 -4.66
N GLY A 541 32.32 35.30 -5.66
CA GLY A 541 33.78 35.27 -5.47
C GLY A 541 34.31 36.43 -4.63
N GLY A 542 35.42 36.20 -3.92
CA GLY A 542 35.96 37.09 -2.87
C GLY A 542 36.42 38.49 -3.27
N ASP A 543 36.50 38.83 -4.56
CA ASP A 543 36.99 40.13 -5.06
C ASP A 543 35.87 41.13 -5.45
N GLN A 544 34.58 40.78 -5.32
CA GLN A 544 33.48 41.73 -5.53
C GLN A 544 33.05 42.42 -4.23
N ALA A 545 33.96 43.17 -3.62
CA ALA A 545 33.67 43.96 -2.41
C ALA A 545 32.80 45.21 -2.66
N ASP A 546 32.29 45.44 -3.88
CA ASP A 546 31.67 46.71 -4.27
C ASP A 546 30.25 46.59 -4.89
N THR A 547 29.51 45.50 -4.64
CA THR A 547 28.08 45.48 -4.98
C THR A 547 27.21 45.00 -3.81
N ARG A 548 26.09 45.71 -3.60
CA ARG A 548 25.04 45.50 -2.58
C ARG A 548 24.28 44.15 -2.73
N LYS A 549 24.95 43.05 -3.08
CA LYS A 549 24.34 41.71 -3.24
C LYS A 549 24.18 41.06 -1.85
N LEU A 550 22.96 40.69 -1.48
CA LEU A 550 22.67 39.96 -0.25
C LEU A 550 23.23 38.52 -0.35
N VAL A 551 24.22 38.20 0.46
CA VAL A 551 24.77 36.84 0.60
C VAL A 551 23.88 36.04 1.56
N VAL A 552 23.64 34.77 1.24
CA VAL A 552 22.85 33.87 2.10
C VAL A 552 23.59 33.63 3.42
N PRO A 553 22.91 33.78 4.58
CA PRO A 553 23.54 33.63 5.89
C PRO A 553 23.94 32.18 6.18
N MET A 554 25.17 32.01 6.67
CA MET A 554 25.67 30.73 7.19
C MET A 554 25.09 30.45 8.58
N ALA A 555 24.57 29.25 8.78
CA ALA A 555 24.04 28.81 10.06
C ALA A 555 25.17 28.63 11.10
N SER A 556 24.85 28.92 12.36
CA SER A 556 25.79 28.81 13.47
C SER A 556 25.70 27.43 14.13
N THR A 557 26.84 26.77 14.31
CA THR A 557 26.90 25.43 14.90
C THR A 557 27.35 25.49 16.36
N ARG A 558 26.59 24.84 17.26
CA ARG A 558 26.94 24.63 18.67
C ARG A 558 27.02 23.14 18.95
N LYS A 559 28.17 22.67 19.44
CA LYS A 559 28.41 21.27 19.76
C LYS A 559 28.38 21.05 21.27
N PHE A 560 27.75 19.96 21.69
CA PHE A 560 27.63 19.51 23.07
C PHE A 560 28.37 18.20 23.22
N SER A 561 29.20 18.08 24.25
CA SER A 561 29.93 16.85 24.51
C SER A 561 28.98 15.68 24.81
N PRO A 562 29.32 14.45 24.41
CA PRO A 562 28.54 13.27 24.75
C PRO A 562 28.28 13.17 26.26
N LYS A 563 27.04 12.86 26.61
CA LYS A 563 26.59 12.70 28.00
C LYS A 563 26.06 11.30 28.25
N LEU A 564 26.36 10.73 29.42
CA LEU A 564 25.87 9.42 29.82
C LEU A 564 24.37 9.44 30.08
N ARG A 565 23.68 8.39 29.64
CA ARG A 565 22.23 8.21 29.81
C ARG A 565 21.75 8.30 31.27
N LYS A 566 22.54 7.77 32.22
CA LYS A 566 22.18 7.66 33.65
C LYS A 566 22.68 8.82 34.52
N ARG A 567 23.15 9.92 33.93
CA ARG A 567 23.64 11.05 34.71
C ARG A 567 22.47 11.80 35.35
N SER A 568 22.34 11.74 36.68
CA SER A 568 21.47 12.65 37.44
C SER A 568 22.33 13.68 38.17
N SER A 569 22.15 14.96 37.87
CA SER A 569 22.63 16.04 38.73
C SER A 569 21.88 16.00 40.07
N GLN A 570 22.56 16.35 41.18
CA GLN A 570 21.93 16.55 42.50
C GLN A 570 21.24 17.92 42.61
N GLU A 571 21.56 18.84 41.70
CA GLU A 571 20.88 20.11 41.48
C GLU A 571 19.81 19.91 40.39
N GLY A 572 18.69 20.65 40.41
CA GLY A 572 17.57 20.42 39.47
C GLY A 572 17.97 20.40 37.98
N LYS A 573 17.20 19.67 37.16
CA LYS A 573 17.49 19.50 35.73
C LYS A 573 17.59 20.83 34.99
N LEU A 574 18.72 21.06 34.31
CA LEU A 574 18.91 22.23 33.45
C LEU A 574 18.36 21.95 32.04
N LEU A 575 17.33 22.68 31.64
CA LEU A 575 16.65 22.50 30.35
C LEU A 575 17.06 23.58 29.34
N MET A 576 17.37 23.16 28.12
CA MET A 576 17.68 24.04 27.00
C MET A 576 16.48 24.13 26.05
N PRO A 577 15.86 25.32 25.88
CA PRO A 577 14.77 25.50 24.94
C PRO A 577 15.28 25.69 23.51
N VAL A 578 14.65 24.99 22.57
CA VAL A 578 14.76 25.22 21.13
C VAL A 578 13.34 25.43 20.61
N MET A 579 13.07 26.56 19.98
CA MET A 579 11.70 26.96 19.63
C MET A 579 11.59 27.38 18.18
N ASN A 580 10.42 27.16 17.61
CA ASN A 580 9.95 27.84 16.40
C ASN A 580 8.63 28.56 16.70
N ASP A 581 7.92 28.98 15.66
CA ASP A 581 6.64 29.70 15.79
C ASP A 581 5.55 28.90 16.51
N CYS A 582 5.59 27.56 16.48
CA CYS A 582 4.48 26.70 16.94
C CYS A 582 4.87 25.76 18.10
N TYR A 583 6.15 25.47 18.31
CA TYR A 583 6.65 24.58 19.37
C TYR A 583 7.82 25.17 20.16
N ILE A 584 7.93 24.71 21.42
CA ILE A 584 9.14 24.81 22.24
C ILE A 584 9.55 23.39 22.63
N LEU A 585 10.69 22.93 22.14
CA LEU A 585 11.32 21.66 22.53
C LEU A 585 12.31 21.94 23.66
N LEU A 586 12.21 21.21 24.76
CA LEU A 586 13.14 21.30 25.88
C LEU A 586 14.05 20.08 25.86
N PHE A 587 15.36 20.31 25.81
CA PHE A 587 16.39 19.27 25.90
C PHE A 587 17.05 19.30 27.28
N ASP A 588 17.26 18.13 27.87
CA ASP A 588 17.94 17.95 29.15
C ASP A 588 19.47 18.06 28.94
N GLN A 589 20.12 19.07 29.52
CA GLN A 589 21.56 19.31 29.31
C GLN A 589 22.45 18.28 30.00
N ASP A 590 21.91 17.49 30.95
CA ASP A 590 22.67 16.44 31.63
C ASP A 590 22.75 15.15 30.80
N THR A 591 21.83 14.97 29.85
CA THR A 591 21.71 13.74 29.04
C THR A 591 21.70 14.00 27.52
N ASN A 592 21.54 15.24 27.07
CA ASN A 592 21.29 15.65 25.68
C ASN A 592 20.01 15.04 25.07
N MET A 593 19.06 14.58 25.89
CA MET A 593 17.81 13.96 25.43
C MET A 593 16.68 14.97 25.35
N LEU A 594 15.70 14.73 24.46
CA LEU A 594 14.43 15.44 24.48
C LEU A 594 13.72 15.16 25.82
N HIS A 595 13.27 16.21 26.50
CA HIS A 595 12.57 16.14 27.79
C HIS A 595 11.07 16.39 27.65
N SER A 596 10.69 17.39 26.85
CA SER A 596 9.30 17.78 26.67
C SER A 596 9.12 18.66 25.44
N ILE A 597 7.89 18.66 24.91
CA ILE A 597 7.46 19.54 23.83
C ILE A 597 6.27 20.33 24.32
N GLN A 598 6.31 21.65 24.14
CA GLN A 598 5.19 22.55 24.40
C GLN A 598 4.63 23.06 23.08
N GLU A 599 3.33 22.86 22.85
CA GLU A 599 2.61 23.50 21.75
C GLU A 599 2.22 24.92 22.20
N ARG A 600 2.66 25.92 21.43
CA ARG A 600 2.69 27.32 21.87
C ARG A 600 1.30 27.97 21.91
N GLN A 601 0.40 27.59 21.01
CA GLN A 601 -0.92 28.22 20.92
C GLN A 601 -1.84 27.80 22.07
N SER A 602 -1.85 26.51 22.38
CA SER A 602 -2.63 25.91 23.47
C SER A 602 -1.91 26.01 24.82
N ASN A 603 -0.61 26.30 24.81
CA ASN A 603 0.24 26.37 26.00
C ASN A 603 0.30 25.05 26.79
N HIS A 604 0.06 23.93 26.11
CA HIS A 604 0.12 22.59 26.69
C HIS A 604 1.52 21.99 26.47
N THR A 605 2.11 21.52 27.56
CA THR A 605 3.39 20.79 27.56
C THR A 605 3.14 19.31 27.75
N VAL A 606 3.72 18.49 26.88
CA VAL A 606 3.78 17.03 27.03
C VAL A 606 5.22 16.66 27.34
N ARG A 607 5.44 15.96 28.45
CA ARG A 607 6.75 15.41 28.79
C ARG A 607 6.96 14.17 27.96
N MET A 608 8.05 14.11 27.22
CA MET A 608 8.36 12.96 26.39
C MET A 608 9.85 12.82 26.12
N THR A 609 10.26 11.57 25.93
CA THR A 609 11.62 11.18 25.53
C THR A 609 11.52 10.24 24.34
N GLN A 610 12.47 10.34 23.41
CA GLN A 610 12.63 9.38 22.31
C GLN A 610 13.94 8.62 22.51
N GLU A 611 13.87 7.28 22.53
CA GLU A 611 15.05 6.43 22.71
C GLU A 611 15.06 5.26 21.72
N PHE A 612 16.26 4.84 21.32
CA PHE A 612 16.45 3.61 20.55
C PHE A 612 16.56 2.41 21.48
N LEU A 613 15.87 1.33 21.13
CA LEU A 613 16.00 0.03 21.78
C LEU A 613 16.12 -1.08 20.72
N GLU A 614 16.57 -2.25 21.13
CA GLU A 614 16.63 -3.43 20.28
C GLU A 614 15.94 -4.62 20.95
N TYR A 615 15.09 -5.33 20.20
CA TYR A 615 14.68 -6.68 20.56
C TYR A 615 15.78 -7.68 20.15
N ARG A 616 15.99 -8.70 20.99
CA ARG A 616 16.84 -9.84 20.66
C ARG A 616 16.00 -10.91 19.96
N ALA A 617 16.41 -11.28 18.75
CA ALA A 617 15.78 -12.36 18.01
C ALA A 617 16.42 -13.71 18.35
N ASN A 618 15.59 -14.75 18.49
CA ASN A 618 16.08 -16.12 18.53
C ASN A 618 16.29 -16.65 17.10
N GLY A 619 17.49 -17.16 16.83
CA GLY A 619 17.85 -17.77 15.54
C GLY A 619 17.87 -19.30 15.54
N ASP A 620 17.61 -19.94 16.69
CA ASP A 620 17.69 -21.39 16.83
C ASP A 620 16.30 -22.00 17.11
N VAL A 621 15.80 -22.79 16.16
CA VAL A 621 14.51 -23.50 16.29
C VAL A 621 14.45 -24.41 17.50
N LYS A 622 15.59 -24.85 18.05
CA LYS A 622 15.65 -25.68 19.27
C LYS A 622 15.45 -24.87 20.55
N GLN A 623 15.61 -23.56 20.50
CA GLN A 623 15.54 -22.66 21.67
C GLN A 623 14.19 -21.94 21.79
N GLY A 624 13.32 -22.06 20.79
CA GLY A 624 11.99 -21.45 20.80
C GLY A 624 11.53 -20.99 19.42
N PRO A 625 10.47 -20.18 19.36
CA PRO A 625 10.07 -19.48 18.14
C PRO A 625 11.22 -18.66 17.59
N ILE A 626 11.26 -18.50 16.27
CA ILE A 626 12.29 -17.71 15.59
C ILE A 626 11.66 -16.52 14.89
N SER A 627 12.36 -15.38 14.87
CA SER A 627 12.05 -14.28 13.98
C SER A 627 12.63 -14.56 12.59
N ASP A 628 11.91 -14.17 11.53
CA ASP A 628 12.39 -14.22 10.15
C ASP A 628 11.80 -13.06 9.33
N ASN A 629 11.83 -13.16 7.99
CA ASN A 629 11.33 -12.10 7.11
C ASN A 629 9.84 -11.81 7.35
N TYR A 630 9.06 -12.79 7.81
CA TYR A 630 7.62 -12.70 8.09
C TYR A 630 7.37 -12.44 9.57
N LEU A 631 7.94 -13.30 10.41
CA LEU A 631 7.62 -13.43 11.82
C LEU A 631 8.43 -12.46 12.67
N PHE A 632 7.74 -11.87 13.65
CA PHE A 632 8.37 -11.21 14.78
C PHE A 632 8.08 -12.03 16.04
N ALA A 633 9.14 -12.55 16.67
CA ALA A 633 9.03 -13.43 17.81
C ALA A 633 10.09 -13.06 18.86
N PRO A 634 9.94 -11.91 19.54
CA PRO A 634 10.85 -11.52 20.60
C PRO A 634 10.65 -12.44 21.82
N ASN A 635 11.75 -12.80 22.48
CA ASN A 635 11.70 -13.56 23.73
C ASN A 635 11.40 -12.66 24.94
N ASP A 636 11.98 -11.46 24.94
CA ASP A 636 11.97 -10.50 26.04
C ASP A 636 11.64 -9.09 25.54
N THR A 637 11.46 -8.16 26.47
CA THR A 637 11.28 -6.73 26.17
C THR A 637 12.51 -6.11 25.52
N ALA A 638 12.33 -5.10 24.68
CA ALA A 638 13.44 -4.40 24.03
C ALA A 638 14.37 -3.72 25.05
N GLU A 639 15.68 -3.74 24.76
CA GLU A 639 16.72 -3.19 25.62
C GLU A 639 17.47 -2.03 24.93
N PRO A 640 17.92 -1.03 25.68
CA PRO A 640 18.82 0.02 25.20
C PRO A 640 20.20 -0.57 24.84
N THR A 641 20.75 -0.21 23.68
CA THR A 641 22.08 -0.68 23.23
C THR A 641 23.10 0.46 23.09
N TRP A 642 22.84 1.58 23.76
CA TRP A 642 23.66 2.78 23.76
C TRP A 642 23.84 3.32 25.19
N GLU A 643 24.97 4.00 25.44
CA GLU A 643 25.34 4.52 26.77
C GLU A 643 25.41 6.04 26.84
N ALA A 644 25.72 6.70 25.72
CA ALA A 644 25.92 8.15 25.68
C ALA A 644 25.29 8.81 24.46
N VAL A 645 24.90 10.08 24.62
CA VAL A 645 24.31 10.90 23.55
C VAL A 645 25.11 12.18 23.37
N GLY A 646 25.67 12.36 22.18
CA GLY A 646 26.20 13.64 21.70
C GLY A 646 25.10 14.47 21.05
N MET A 647 25.28 15.79 21.03
CA MET A 647 24.32 16.68 20.36
C MET A 647 25.03 17.81 19.64
N GLU A 648 24.56 18.13 18.44
CA GLU A 648 24.93 19.30 17.67
C GLU A 648 23.67 20.09 17.33
N MET A 649 23.72 21.42 17.50
CA MET A 649 22.66 22.31 17.07
C MET A 649 23.18 23.25 15.99
N VAL A 650 22.50 23.26 14.85
CA VAL A 650 22.77 24.17 13.72
C VAL A 650 21.63 25.18 13.67
N VAL A 651 21.91 26.39 14.16
CA VAL A 651 20.93 27.48 14.31
C VAL A 651 21.11 28.45 13.15
N GLY A 652 20.14 28.49 12.24
CA GLY A 652 20.05 29.48 11.17
C GLY A 652 18.72 30.24 11.19
N PRO A 653 18.57 31.23 10.31
CA PRO A 653 17.39 32.10 10.28
C PRO A 653 16.14 31.44 9.70
N LEU A 654 16.27 30.35 8.93
CA LEU A 654 15.12 29.62 8.37
C LEU A 654 14.74 28.36 9.15
N ALA A 655 15.72 27.71 9.77
CA ALA A 655 15.48 26.51 10.54
C ALA A 655 16.58 26.30 11.59
N THR A 656 16.22 25.54 12.62
CA THR A 656 17.19 24.95 13.55
C THR A 656 17.18 23.45 13.41
N ASP A 657 18.35 22.89 13.08
CA ASP A 657 18.57 21.44 13.04
C ASP A 657 19.24 21.00 14.35
N ILE A 658 18.62 20.06 15.05
CA ILE A 658 19.15 19.39 16.24
C ILE A 658 19.57 17.98 15.82
N ARG A 659 20.84 17.63 15.99
CA ARG A 659 21.41 16.34 15.62
C ARG A 659 21.86 15.63 16.88
N GLN A 660 21.19 14.55 17.24
CA GLN A 660 21.54 13.72 18.39
C GLN A 660 22.24 12.45 17.89
N TYR A 661 23.36 12.10 18.50
CA TYR A 661 24.20 10.97 18.12
C TYR A 661 24.30 10.00 19.30
N PHE A 662 23.89 8.75 19.10
CA PHE A 662 23.81 7.72 20.13
C PHE A 662 24.98 6.76 19.99
N TYR A 663 25.84 6.73 21.01
CA TYR A 663 27.06 5.95 21.04
C TYR A 663 26.88 4.73 21.94
N ARG A 664 27.46 3.59 21.53
CA ARG A 664 27.47 2.37 22.34
C ARG A 664 28.25 2.56 23.62
N ASN A 665 29.40 3.21 23.52
CA ASN A 665 30.21 3.66 24.64
C ASN A 665 30.52 5.16 24.49
N ILE A 666 30.72 5.86 25.62
CA ILE A 666 31.05 7.29 25.60
C ILE A 666 32.40 7.59 24.91
N THR A 667 33.29 6.61 24.83
CA THR A 667 34.61 6.75 24.17
C THR A 667 34.59 6.44 22.68
N ASP A 668 33.47 5.95 22.14
CA ASP A 668 33.38 5.57 20.73
C ASP A 668 33.45 6.82 19.83
N GLN A 669 34.12 6.69 18.69
CA GLN A 669 34.16 7.74 17.67
C GLN A 669 32.91 7.72 16.78
N ASP A 670 32.38 6.52 16.52
CA ASP A 670 31.23 6.30 15.65
C ASP A 670 29.97 6.06 16.48
N TYR A 671 28.86 6.67 16.04
CA TYR A 671 27.54 6.45 16.61
C TYR A 671 26.82 5.32 15.84
N ILE A 672 25.96 4.58 16.54
CA ILE A 672 25.13 3.52 15.93
C ILE A 672 23.76 4.06 15.48
N TYR A 673 23.25 5.06 16.20
CA TYR A 673 21.99 5.71 15.89
C TYR A 673 22.14 7.23 15.87
N SER A 674 21.37 7.90 15.03
CA SER A 674 21.19 9.35 15.13
C SER A 674 19.74 9.78 14.88
N ILE A 675 19.37 10.91 15.48
CA ILE A 675 18.12 11.62 15.20
C ILE A 675 18.49 13.01 14.70
N HIS A 676 18.11 13.33 13.48
CA HIS A 676 18.23 14.66 12.91
C HIS A 676 16.84 15.30 12.93
N THR A 677 16.60 16.21 13.89
CA THR A 677 15.34 16.94 14.05
C THR A 677 15.45 18.32 13.45
N ARG A 678 14.54 18.69 12.55
CA ARG A 678 14.44 20.03 11.97
C ARG A 678 13.20 20.76 12.47
N LEU A 679 13.40 21.99 12.93
CA LEU A 679 12.35 22.95 13.26
C LEU A 679 12.44 24.15 12.32
N ALA A 680 11.43 24.36 11.49
CA ALA A 680 11.37 25.50 10.59
C ALA A 680 10.89 26.77 11.30
N HIS A 681 11.56 27.90 11.02
CA HIS A 681 11.22 29.26 11.47
C HIS A 681 10.49 29.99 10.35
N VAL A 682 9.17 30.09 10.46
CA VAL A 682 8.32 30.71 9.42
C VAL A 682 7.21 31.50 10.08
N HIS A 683 7.14 32.79 9.74
CA HIS A 683 6.05 33.64 10.20
C HIS A 683 4.69 33.00 9.87
N LEU A 684 3.84 32.91 10.90
CA LEU A 684 2.48 32.39 10.82
C LEU A 684 1.72 33.06 9.68
N SER A 685 1.64 32.35 8.57
CA SER A 685 0.83 32.67 7.40
C SER A 685 -0.05 31.46 7.10
N PRO A 686 -1.23 31.64 6.47
CA PRO A 686 -2.12 30.51 6.15
C PRO A 686 -1.46 29.38 5.34
N THR A 687 -0.39 29.67 4.59
CA THR A 687 0.37 28.65 3.85
C THR A 687 1.56 28.08 4.62
N GLY A 688 2.04 28.78 5.66
CA GLY A 688 3.14 28.35 6.53
C GLY A 688 2.71 27.55 7.77
N GLU A 689 1.42 27.53 8.09
CA GLU A 689 0.84 26.80 9.23
C GLU A 689 1.27 25.33 9.27
N LEU A 690 1.19 24.65 8.12
CA LEU A 690 1.62 23.27 8.00
C LEU A 690 3.09 23.08 8.37
N LEU A 691 3.97 24.01 7.98
CA LEU A 691 5.40 23.89 8.15
C LEU A 691 5.85 24.13 9.60
N CYS A 692 5.24 25.09 10.31
CA CYS A 692 5.61 25.35 11.70
C CYS A 692 5.15 24.23 12.66
N HIS A 693 4.00 23.59 12.38
CA HIS A 693 3.41 22.53 13.21
C HIS A 693 4.03 21.15 12.96
N ARG A 694 5.11 21.06 12.18
CA ARG A 694 5.86 19.82 11.94
C ARG A 694 7.18 19.83 12.66
N ILE A 695 7.46 18.72 13.33
CA ILE A 695 8.80 18.37 13.80
C ILE A 695 9.30 17.30 12.85
N GLU A 696 10.22 17.65 11.94
CA GLU A 696 10.71 16.73 10.92
C GLU A 696 11.89 15.93 11.49
N GLN A 697 11.80 14.61 11.55
CA GLN A 697 12.87 13.76 12.05
C GLN A 697 13.32 12.75 10.99
N GLN A 698 14.63 12.75 10.72
CA GLN A 698 15.30 11.70 9.97
C GLN A 698 16.16 10.89 10.93
N TYR A 699 16.14 9.58 10.78
CA TYR A 699 16.87 8.64 11.63
C TYR A 699 18.03 8.02 10.85
N HIS A 700 19.09 7.64 11.54
CA HIS A 700 20.14 6.76 11.05
C HIS A 700 20.12 5.50 11.89
N VAL A 701 19.93 4.33 11.28
CA VAL A 701 19.79 3.06 12.02
C VAL A 701 20.65 1.98 11.39
N GLY A 702 21.68 1.57 12.11
CA GLY A 702 22.56 0.47 11.74
C GLY A 702 23.97 0.91 11.32
N PRO A 703 24.82 -0.04 10.87
CA PRO A 703 24.50 -1.45 10.65
C PRO A 703 24.17 -2.17 11.97
N LEU A 704 23.11 -2.98 11.98
CA LEU A 704 22.70 -3.72 13.17
C LEU A 704 23.62 -4.92 13.42
N GLU A 705 23.77 -5.31 14.68
CA GLU A 705 24.27 -6.64 15.04
C GLU A 705 23.33 -7.73 14.51
N MET A 706 23.87 -8.93 14.32
CA MET A 706 23.05 -10.09 13.97
C MET A 706 22.00 -10.38 15.05
N ASN A 707 20.78 -10.75 14.64
CA ASN A 707 19.66 -11.08 15.51
C ASN A 707 19.22 -9.92 16.41
N ARG A 708 19.07 -8.74 15.78
CA ARG A 708 18.56 -7.53 16.40
C ARG A 708 17.45 -6.91 15.56
N GLU A 709 16.46 -6.37 16.25
CA GLU A 709 15.35 -5.66 15.66
C GLU A 709 15.24 -4.30 16.36
N ALA A 710 15.68 -3.24 15.69
CA ALA A 710 15.81 -1.91 16.25
C ALA A 710 14.49 -1.14 16.18
N ILE A 711 14.12 -0.52 17.30
CA ILE A 711 12.93 0.29 17.45
C ILE A 711 13.29 1.70 17.94
N LEU A 712 12.45 2.66 17.60
CA LEU A 712 12.38 3.94 18.28
C LEU A 712 11.16 3.93 19.18
N ARG A 713 11.34 4.16 20.48
CA ARG A 713 10.25 4.32 21.44
C ARG A 713 10.13 5.77 21.88
N THR A 714 8.93 6.31 21.74
CA THR A 714 8.55 7.60 22.30
C THR A 714 7.73 7.34 23.56
N SER A 715 8.27 7.71 24.71
CA SER A 715 7.62 7.57 26.02
C SER A 715 7.13 8.95 26.47
N SER A 716 5.84 9.08 26.75
CA SER A 716 5.21 10.35 27.13
C SER A 716 4.33 10.24 28.38
N ASP A 717 3.96 11.38 28.97
CA ASP A 717 2.98 11.44 30.05
C ASP A 717 1.52 11.55 29.59
N LEU A 718 1.24 11.31 28.30
CA LEU A 718 -0.12 11.22 27.78
C LEU A 718 -0.87 10.06 28.40
N ASN A 719 -2.12 10.31 28.82
CA ASN A 719 -3.01 9.26 29.31
C ASN A 719 -3.66 8.48 28.15
N SER A 720 -2.86 7.73 27.37
CA SER A 720 -3.36 7.04 26.18
C SER A 720 -4.23 5.81 26.43
N GLU A 721 -4.40 5.40 27.68
CA GLU A 721 -5.05 4.14 28.08
C GLU A 721 -4.49 2.90 27.34
N GLN A 722 -3.24 2.98 26.86
CA GLN A 722 -2.59 1.94 26.05
C GLN A 722 -3.37 1.63 24.75
N ILE A 723 -4.02 2.66 24.19
CA ILE A 723 -4.71 2.63 22.91
C ILE A 723 -3.82 3.29 21.87
N LEU A 724 -3.49 2.54 20.83
CA LEU A 724 -2.87 3.04 19.61
C LEU A 724 -3.95 3.25 18.56
N TYR A 725 -3.75 4.24 17.68
CA TYR A 725 -4.46 4.35 16.42
C TYR A 725 -3.45 4.20 15.29
N SER A 726 -3.69 3.27 14.36
CA SER A 726 -2.81 3.06 13.20
C SER A 726 -3.62 2.94 11.92
N ASP A 727 -3.08 3.44 10.82
CA ASP A 727 -3.76 3.43 9.55
C ASP A 727 -3.75 2.04 8.88
N ASN A 728 -4.78 1.78 8.07
CA ASN A 728 -4.80 0.78 7.02
C ASN A 728 -4.54 1.48 5.68
N ASN A 729 -3.36 1.24 5.11
CA ASN A 729 -2.96 1.66 3.76
C ASN A 729 -2.98 3.17 3.50
N GLY A 730 -2.85 3.99 4.53
CA GLY A 730 -2.96 5.46 4.46
C GLY A 730 -4.39 5.97 4.30
N TYR A 731 -5.41 5.15 4.60
CA TYR A 731 -6.81 5.48 4.33
C TYR A 731 -7.73 5.36 5.56
N GLN A 732 -7.97 4.14 6.06
CA GLN A 732 -8.86 3.92 7.21
C GLN A 732 -8.04 3.93 8.51
N MET A 733 -8.46 4.71 9.52
CA MET A 733 -7.79 4.72 10.83
C MET A 733 -8.38 3.66 11.75
N GLN A 734 -7.55 2.77 12.29
CA GLN A 734 -7.99 1.65 13.12
C GLN A 734 -7.63 1.87 14.59
N ARG A 735 -8.59 1.62 15.48
CA ARG A 735 -8.38 1.67 16.94
C ARG A 735 -7.78 0.36 17.45
N ARG A 736 -6.61 0.42 18.08
CA ARG A 736 -5.80 -0.72 18.53
C ARG A 736 -5.62 -0.70 20.06
N PRO A 737 -6.62 -1.17 20.84
CA PRO A 737 -6.43 -1.36 22.26
C PRO A 737 -5.44 -2.51 22.49
N TYR A 738 -4.51 -2.34 23.44
CA TYR A 738 -3.61 -3.41 23.83
C TYR A 738 -4.39 -4.65 24.30
N LYS A 739 -3.97 -5.83 23.83
CA LYS A 739 -4.54 -7.12 24.19
C LYS A 739 -3.51 -7.96 24.93
N ALA A 740 -3.83 -8.38 26.15
CA ALA A 740 -3.01 -9.29 26.94
C ALA A 740 -3.13 -10.74 26.44
N PHE A 741 -2.54 -11.04 25.28
CA PHE A 741 -2.51 -12.39 24.72
C PHE A 741 -1.74 -13.35 25.63
N LYS A 742 -2.24 -14.60 25.78
CA LYS A 742 -1.56 -15.64 26.57
C LYS A 742 -0.17 -15.99 26.03
N SER A 743 0.04 -15.84 24.73
CA SER A 743 1.29 -16.13 24.03
C SER A 743 1.60 -15.01 23.04
N ASN A 744 2.89 -14.73 22.90
CA ASN A 744 3.43 -13.70 22.01
C ASN A 744 2.74 -12.31 22.15
N PRO A 745 2.57 -11.77 23.37
CA PRO A 745 1.82 -10.53 23.58
C PRO A 745 2.49 -9.32 22.93
N ILE A 746 3.82 -9.27 22.84
CA ILE A 746 4.54 -8.17 22.21
C ILE A 746 4.22 -8.13 20.71
N ALA A 747 4.54 -9.21 19.99
CA ALA A 747 4.41 -9.19 18.52
C ALA A 747 2.96 -9.18 18.04
N ARG A 748 2.01 -9.73 18.81
CA ARG A 748 0.57 -9.68 18.48
C ARG A 748 -0.09 -8.33 18.75
N ASN A 749 0.61 -7.38 19.39
CA ASN A 749 0.18 -6.00 19.52
C ASN A 749 0.95 -5.06 18.56
N TYR A 750 1.71 -5.60 17.61
CA TYR A 750 2.26 -4.83 16.50
C TYR A 750 1.25 -4.74 15.35
N TYR A 751 1.15 -3.56 14.76
CA TYR A 751 0.26 -3.23 13.64
C TYR A 751 1.03 -2.50 12.55
N PRO A 752 0.58 -2.51 11.29
CA PRO A 752 1.18 -1.68 10.26
C PRO A 752 0.87 -0.19 10.50
N MET A 753 1.83 0.64 10.16
CA MET A 753 1.72 2.09 9.96
C MET A 753 2.26 2.40 8.57
N VAL A 754 1.38 2.62 7.58
CA VAL A 754 1.77 2.90 6.19
C VAL A 754 1.96 4.39 5.94
N GLN A 755 1.22 5.23 6.67
CA GLN A 755 1.33 6.67 6.59
C GLN A 755 1.28 7.34 7.97
N SER A 756 0.44 6.87 8.89
CA SER A 756 0.21 7.57 10.15
C SER A 756 -0.22 6.67 11.31
N ALA A 757 0.30 6.96 12.49
CA ALA A 757 -0.19 6.40 13.74
C ALA A 757 -0.22 7.49 14.82
N PHE A 758 -1.07 7.34 15.83
CA PHE A 758 -1.11 8.29 16.95
C PHE A 758 -1.55 7.65 18.26
N ILE A 759 -1.16 8.32 19.34
CA ILE A 759 -1.71 8.13 20.69
C ILE A 759 -2.29 9.47 21.14
N GLU A 760 -3.36 9.43 21.94
CA GLU A 760 -4.04 10.64 22.41
C GLU A 760 -4.58 10.48 23.83
N ASP A 761 -4.76 11.60 24.51
CA ASP A 761 -5.62 11.74 25.68
C ASP A 761 -6.69 12.82 25.42
N ASP A 762 -7.41 13.23 26.47
CA ASP A 762 -8.49 14.23 26.36
C ASP A 762 -8.01 15.63 25.91
N LYS A 763 -6.71 15.92 26.03
CA LYS A 763 -6.13 17.25 25.78
C LYS A 763 -5.23 17.29 24.55
N SER A 764 -4.43 16.25 24.36
CA SER A 764 -3.32 16.25 23.41
C SER A 764 -3.26 14.94 22.61
N ARG A 765 -2.89 15.07 21.34
CA ARG A 765 -2.61 13.96 20.43
C ARG A 765 -1.17 14.08 19.94
N LEU A 766 -0.44 12.98 19.99
CA LEU A 766 0.88 12.81 19.37
C LEU A 766 0.71 11.98 18.09
N VAL A 767 0.87 12.61 16.94
CA VAL A 767 0.80 11.97 15.62
C VAL A 767 2.19 11.71 15.08
N LEU A 768 2.41 10.50 14.56
CA LEU A 768 3.56 10.10 13.77
C LEU A 768 3.11 9.96 12.32
N LEU A 769 3.82 10.62 11.40
CA LEU A 769 3.66 10.46 9.96
C LEU A 769 4.92 9.83 9.38
N ALA A 770 4.79 8.85 8.49
CA ALA A 770 5.93 8.10 7.97
C ALA A 770 6.08 8.22 6.45
N GLU A 771 7.33 8.30 5.97
CA GLU A 771 7.67 8.28 4.54
C GLU A 771 7.54 6.86 3.95
N GLN A 772 7.72 5.83 4.78
CA GLN A 772 7.59 4.43 4.43
C GLN A 772 6.81 3.63 5.46
N ALA A 773 6.39 2.42 5.10
CA ALA A 773 5.68 1.54 6.02
C ALA A 773 6.58 1.01 7.14
N HIS A 774 6.03 0.91 8.34
CA HIS A 774 6.67 0.38 9.54
C HIS A 774 5.70 -0.47 10.38
N GLY A 775 6.24 -1.36 11.21
CA GLY A 775 5.51 -1.91 12.35
C GLY A 775 5.47 -0.92 13.51
N VAL A 776 4.29 -0.72 14.11
CA VAL A 776 4.05 0.19 15.24
C VAL A 776 3.31 -0.53 16.37
N SER A 777 3.56 -0.14 17.62
CA SER A 777 2.84 -0.65 18.79
C SER A 777 2.75 0.36 19.93
N SER A 778 1.85 0.12 20.88
CA SER A 778 1.79 0.78 22.19
C SER A 778 1.88 -0.30 23.28
N GLN A 779 3.10 -0.62 23.69
CA GLN A 779 3.36 -1.70 24.67
C GLN A 779 3.07 -1.29 26.11
N GLU A 780 3.06 0.00 26.41
CA GLU A 780 2.67 0.57 27.71
C GLU A 780 1.91 1.88 27.54
N LYS A 781 1.27 2.34 28.62
CA LYS A 781 0.54 3.61 28.66
C LYS A 781 1.46 4.80 28.34
N GLY A 782 0.99 5.71 27.49
CA GLY A 782 1.74 6.90 27.06
C GLY A 782 2.91 6.59 26.12
N GLN A 783 3.10 5.34 25.70
CA GLN A 783 4.18 4.93 24.81
C GLN A 783 3.67 4.62 23.41
N VAL A 784 4.49 4.97 22.42
CA VAL A 784 4.40 4.45 21.05
C VAL A 784 5.80 4.04 20.62
N GLU A 785 5.92 2.84 20.03
CA GLU A 785 7.18 2.36 19.46
C GLU A 785 7.02 2.02 17.99
N VAL A 786 8.03 2.36 17.19
CA VAL A 786 8.11 2.12 15.75
C VAL A 786 9.33 1.25 15.47
N MET A 787 9.13 0.11 14.83
CA MET A 787 10.23 -0.75 14.39
C MET A 787 10.85 -0.19 13.12
N LEU A 788 12.14 0.14 13.18
CA LEU A 788 12.86 0.87 12.15
C LEU A 788 13.72 -0.03 11.26
N HIS A 789 14.35 -1.06 11.83
CA HIS A 789 15.24 -1.97 11.10
C HIS A 789 15.32 -3.35 11.75
N ARG A 790 15.66 -4.37 10.97
CA ARG A 790 15.75 -5.77 11.41
C ARG A 790 16.90 -6.46 10.70
N ARG A 791 17.72 -7.19 11.46
CA ARG A 791 18.77 -8.07 10.93
C ARG A 791 18.73 -9.41 11.63
N LEU A 792 18.47 -10.47 10.87
CA LEU A 792 18.12 -11.80 11.38
C LEU A 792 18.89 -12.89 10.65
N TRP A 793 19.29 -13.91 11.42
CA TRP A 793 19.81 -15.17 10.92
C TRP A 793 19.21 -16.32 11.72
N ASN A 794 18.68 -17.32 11.01
CA ASN A 794 18.06 -18.47 11.64
C ASN A 794 18.46 -19.79 10.97
N ASN A 795 18.32 -20.89 11.72
CA ASN A 795 18.64 -22.25 11.27
C ASN A 795 17.44 -23.03 10.71
N LEU A 796 16.37 -22.33 10.30
CA LEU A 796 15.20 -22.97 9.69
C LEU A 796 15.60 -23.55 8.32
N ALA A 797 15.49 -24.87 8.15
CA ALA A 797 16.03 -25.56 6.97
C ALA A 797 15.47 -25.00 5.64
N TRP A 798 14.18 -24.63 5.62
CA TRP A 798 13.55 -23.99 4.47
C TRP A 798 14.19 -22.63 4.14
N ASN A 799 14.38 -21.76 5.14
CA ASN A 799 14.99 -20.43 4.93
C ASN A 799 16.43 -20.55 4.42
N LEU A 800 17.21 -21.50 4.94
CA LEU A 800 18.57 -21.75 4.46
C LEU A 800 18.59 -22.28 3.01
N LYS A 801 17.67 -23.19 2.67
CA LYS A 801 17.58 -23.78 1.33
C LYS A 801 17.29 -22.74 0.23
N TYR A 802 16.42 -21.77 0.52
CA TYR A 802 15.99 -20.77 -0.46
C TYR A 802 16.64 -19.39 -0.26
N ASN A 803 17.56 -19.26 0.70
CA ASN A 803 18.18 -18.00 1.08
C ASN A 803 17.15 -16.91 1.46
N LEU A 804 16.20 -17.26 2.32
CA LEU A 804 15.14 -16.38 2.84
C LEU A 804 15.45 -15.85 4.25
N THR A 805 16.73 -15.65 4.56
CA THR A 805 17.13 -15.03 5.83
C THR A 805 17.28 -13.52 5.66
N LEU A 806 16.81 -12.72 6.64
CA LEU A 806 16.90 -11.26 6.61
C LEU A 806 18.26 -10.77 7.14
N ASN A 807 19.37 -11.14 6.49
CA ASN A 807 20.69 -10.61 6.85
C ASN A 807 20.95 -9.24 6.20
N ASP A 808 20.09 -8.27 6.49
CA ASP A 808 20.21 -6.91 5.98
C ASP A 808 21.29 -6.13 6.75
N THR A 809 22.42 -5.88 6.09
CA THR A 809 23.56 -5.15 6.67
C THR A 809 23.53 -3.65 6.35
N SER A 810 22.46 -3.16 5.71
CA SER A 810 22.35 -1.75 5.36
C SER A 810 22.18 -0.86 6.60
N VAL A 811 22.60 0.38 6.45
CA VAL A 811 22.13 1.49 7.29
C VAL A 811 20.85 2.01 6.67
N VAL A 812 19.78 2.08 7.44
CA VAL A 812 18.50 2.61 6.97
C VAL A 812 18.28 4.03 7.46
N HIS A 813 17.57 4.82 6.67
CA HIS A 813 17.26 6.22 6.97
C HIS A 813 15.75 6.52 7.02
N PRO A 814 15.02 6.03 8.03
CA PRO A 814 13.61 6.37 8.22
C PRO A 814 13.37 7.86 8.37
N VAL A 815 12.21 8.32 7.91
CA VAL A 815 11.76 9.70 8.09
C VAL A 815 10.39 9.66 8.76
N LEU A 816 10.29 10.25 9.95
CA LEU A 816 9.03 10.44 10.66
C LEU A 816 8.82 11.93 10.92
N TRP A 817 7.63 12.44 10.64
CA TRP A 817 7.21 13.77 11.09
C TRP A 817 6.31 13.62 12.31
N LEU A 818 6.50 14.49 13.31
CA LEU A 818 5.62 14.55 14.48
C LEU A 818 4.74 15.79 14.43
N LEU A 819 3.47 15.60 14.76
CA LEU A 819 2.52 16.66 15.10
C LEU A 819 2.08 16.45 16.54
N LEU A 820 2.13 17.49 17.37
CA LEU A 820 1.70 17.42 18.76
C LEU A 820 0.76 18.59 19.06
N GLY A 821 -0.35 18.31 19.73
CA GLY A 821 -1.23 19.36 20.22
C GLY A 821 -2.67 18.90 20.37
N PRO A 822 -3.62 19.83 20.52
CA PRO A 822 -5.04 19.51 20.61
C PRO A 822 -5.52 18.68 19.42
N LYS A 823 -6.52 17.82 19.68
CA LYS A 823 -7.16 16.98 18.66
C LYS A 823 -7.70 17.80 17.48
N SER A 824 -8.25 18.99 17.73
CA SER A 824 -8.77 19.88 16.69
C SER A 824 -7.69 20.33 15.69
N ILE A 825 -6.48 20.62 16.16
CA ILE A 825 -5.37 21.05 15.30
C ILE A 825 -4.79 19.84 14.56
N THR A 826 -4.49 18.78 15.30
CA THR A 826 -3.82 17.60 14.75
C THR A 826 -4.70 16.83 13.77
N ALA A 827 -6.01 16.72 14.01
CA ALA A 827 -6.95 16.11 13.05
C ALA A 827 -7.00 16.89 11.73
N ALA A 828 -7.05 18.23 11.79
CA ALA A 828 -7.06 19.09 10.60
C ALA A 828 -5.75 19.06 9.80
N LEU A 829 -4.60 18.94 10.46
CA LEU A 829 -3.30 19.00 9.79
C LEU A 829 -2.76 17.65 9.33
N CYS A 830 -3.18 16.55 9.96
CA CYS A 830 -2.61 15.21 9.73
C CYS A 830 -2.71 14.76 8.27
N PRO A 831 -3.90 14.73 7.62
CA PRO A 831 -3.99 14.22 6.24
C PRO A 831 -3.17 15.02 5.22
N ARG A 832 -3.22 16.36 5.31
CA ARG A 832 -2.43 17.23 4.40
C ARG A 832 -0.93 17.16 4.69
N SER A 833 -0.53 16.91 5.94
CA SER A 833 0.88 16.71 6.28
C SER A 833 1.41 15.35 5.81
N GLY A 834 0.61 14.28 5.88
CA GLY A 834 0.96 12.99 5.30
C GLY A 834 1.19 13.10 3.78
N LEU A 835 0.31 13.79 3.07
CA LEU A 835 0.47 14.05 1.64
C LEU A 835 1.67 14.94 1.31
N ALA A 836 1.97 15.95 2.16
CA ALA A 836 3.15 16.79 1.97
C ALA A 836 4.47 16.02 2.23
N LEU A 837 4.46 15.04 3.14
CA LEU A 837 5.59 14.14 3.37
C LEU A 837 5.81 13.23 2.16
N GLN A 838 4.73 12.66 1.61
CA GLN A 838 4.79 11.74 0.48
C GLN A 838 5.11 12.43 -0.85
N TYR A 839 4.43 13.55 -1.16
CA TYR A 839 4.52 14.24 -2.45
C TYR A 839 5.29 15.55 -2.35
N ARG A 840 6.55 15.44 -1.93
CA ARG A 840 7.47 16.59 -1.82
C ARG A 840 7.74 17.23 -3.19
N PRO A 841 8.11 18.52 -3.23
CA PRO A 841 8.50 19.16 -4.48
C PRO A 841 9.66 18.45 -5.16
N VAL A 842 9.59 18.33 -6.48
CA VAL A 842 10.67 17.76 -7.28
C VAL A 842 11.61 18.88 -7.72
N VAL A 843 12.88 18.77 -7.35
CA VAL A 843 13.94 19.71 -7.74
C VAL A 843 14.69 19.16 -8.96
N LEU A 844 14.72 19.94 -10.03
CA LEU A 844 15.51 19.70 -11.24
C LEU A 844 16.61 20.75 -11.31
N PHE A 845 17.86 20.30 -11.35
CA PHE A 845 19.04 21.16 -11.19
C PHE A 845 19.85 21.19 -12.49
N ARG A 846 20.36 22.36 -12.85
CA ARG A 846 21.19 22.58 -14.05
C ARG A 846 22.33 23.56 -13.75
N GLU A 847 23.51 23.29 -14.31
CA GLU A 847 24.65 24.21 -14.31
C GLU A 847 24.48 25.35 -15.32
N LEU A 848 24.88 26.56 -14.91
CA LEU A 848 24.92 27.75 -15.76
C LEU A 848 26.36 28.01 -16.22
N THR A 849 26.58 28.04 -17.52
CA THR A 849 27.89 28.26 -18.16
C THR A 849 28.13 29.71 -18.58
N ASP A 850 27.14 30.60 -18.41
CA ASP A 850 27.23 32.04 -18.69
C ASP A 850 26.43 32.85 -17.65
N GLU A 851 26.76 34.13 -17.48
CA GLU A 851 26.03 35.05 -16.58
C GLU A 851 24.67 35.48 -17.14
N GLU A 852 24.45 35.35 -18.44
CA GLU A 852 23.21 35.74 -19.12
C GLU A 852 21.98 35.07 -18.48
N ALA A 853 20.97 35.88 -18.17
CA ALA A 853 19.73 35.39 -17.59
C ALA A 853 19.00 34.50 -18.62
N PRO A 854 18.54 33.30 -18.23
CA PRO A 854 17.66 32.53 -19.10
C PRO A 854 16.47 33.41 -19.50
N ILE A 855 16.16 33.50 -20.79
CA ILE A 855 14.96 34.21 -21.25
C ILE A 855 13.76 33.39 -20.77
N TRP A 856 13.15 33.84 -19.67
CA TRP A 856 11.92 33.28 -19.15
C TRP A 856 10.81 33.54 -20.17
N ARG A 857 10.31 32.48 -20.82
CA ARG A 857 9.07 32.62 -21.58
C ARG A 857 7.94 32.84 -20.57
N PRO A 858 7.23 33.99 -20.61
CA PRO A 858 6.20 34.30 -19.63
C PRO A 858 4.98 33.42 -19.89
N GLN A 859 4.96 32.25 -19.26
CA GLN A 859 3.77 31.44 -19.07
C GLN A 859 3.93 30.77 -17.71
N ASN A 860 3.49 31.45 -16.66
CA ASN A 860 2.99 30.73 -15.48
C ASN A 860 1.51 30.45 -15.79
N PRO A 861 1.15 29.27 -16.32
CA PRO A 861 -0.25 28.91 -16.45
C PRO A 861 -0.92 29.03 -15.08
N ASP A 862 -2.18 29.43 -15.06
CA ASP A 862 -2.93 29.63 -13.83
C ASP A 862 -2.79 28.41 -12.91
N ALA A 863 -2.69 28.70 -11.60
CA ALA A 863 -2.59 27.65 -10.60
C ALA A 863 -3.90 26.86 -10.60
N VAL A 864 -3.78 25.53 -10.60
CA VAL A 864 -4.92 24.66 -10.29
C VAL A 864 -4.96 24.54 -8.78
N THR A 865 -6.11 24.75 -8.13
CA THR A 865 -6.23 24.61 -6.68
C THR A 865 -7.57 24.00 -6.30
N LEU A 866 -7.54 23.05 -5.38
CA LEU A 866 -8.70 22.44 -4.75
C LEU A 866 -8.87 22.94 -3.31
N PRO A 867 -10.07 22.85 -2.73
CA PRO A 867 -10.28 23.07 -1.30
C PRO A 867 -9.38 22.16 -0.43
N PRO A 868 -9.05 22.54 0.81
CA PRO A 868 -8.14 21.78 1.69
C PRO A 868 -8.58 20.34 1.99
N SER A 869 -9.89 20.04 1.89
CA SER A 869 -10.44 18.70 2.10
C SER A 869 -10.29 17.74 0.93
N LEU A 870 -9.98 18.24 -0.27
CA LEU A 870 -9.93 17.44 -1.49
C LEU A 870 -8.51 17.33 -2.03
N HIS A 871 -8.05 16.08 -2.14
CA HIS A 871 -6.80 15.74 -2.81
C HIS A 871 -7.04 15.29 -4.24
N LEU A 872 -6.19 15.77 -5.16
CA LEU A 872 -6.08 15.29 -6.52
C LEU A 872 -5.21 14.04 -6.52
N GLN A 873 -5.82 12.87 -6.39
CA GLN A 873 -5.15 11.57 -6.21
C GLN A 873 -4.45 11.08 -7.48
N ILE A 874 -4.95 11.46 -8.66
CA ILE A 874 -4.24 11.23 -9.94
C ILE A 874 -4.59 12.34 -10.92
N LEU A 875 -3.62 12.72 -11.73
CA LEU A 875 -3.78 13.54 -12.93
C LEU A 875 -2.83 12.99 -13.99
N SER A 876 -3.36 12.16 -14.88
CA SER A 876 -2.54 11.33 -15.75
C SER A 876 -3.14 11.22 -17.15
N ILE A 877 -2.27 11.07 -18.15
CA ILE A 877 -2.65 10.54 -19.47
C ILE A 877 -2.28 9.04 -19.43
N PRO A 878 -3.25 8.12 -19.32
CA PRO A 878 -2.96 6.70 -19.17
C PRO A 878 -2.26 6.11 -20.41
N GLY A 879 -2.51 6.68 -21.60
CA GLY A 879 -2.03 6.14 -22.87
C GLY A 879 -2.89 5.02 -23.44
N TRP A 880 -4.02 4.72 -22.82
CA TRP A 880 -4.97 3.69 -23.27
C TRP A 880 -5.57 3.97 -24.64
N ASN A 881 -5.90 2.89 -25.31
CA ASN A 881 -6.27 2.89 -26.71
C ASN A 881 -7.70 2.43 -27.01
N TYR A 882 -8.41 1.99 -25.98
CA TYR A 882 -9.79 1.53 -26.11
C TYR A 882 -10.77 2.71 -26.21
N SER A 883 -11.96 2.46 -26.76
CA SER A 883 -13.07 3.42 -26.74
C SER A 883 -13.70 3.48 -25.35
N SER A 884 -13.97 4.68 -24.82
CA SER A 884 -14.67 4.84 -23.54
C SER A 884 -16.10 4.29 -23.58
N ASN A 885 -16.70 4.18 -24.77
CA ASN A 885 -17.97 3.48 -24.98
C ASN A 885 -17.75 1.95 -25.08
N HIS A 886 -18.31 1.21 -24.13
CA HIS A 886 -18.14 -0.24 -24.03
C HIS A 886 -18.61 -1.00 -25.28
N GLY A 887 -19.83 -0.71 -25.76
CA GLY A 887 -20.38 -1.40 -26.93
C GLY A 887 -19.59 -1.12 -28.20
N HIS A 888 -19.03 0.09 -28.35
CA HIS A 888 -18.15 0.42 -29.47
C HIS A 888 -16.80 -0.30 -29.37
N HIS A 889 -16.22 -0.37 -28.17
CA HIS A 889 -14.98 -1.11 -27.91
C HIS A 889 -15.12 -2.60 -28.24
N LEU A 890 -16.18 -3.26 -27.76
CA LEU A 890 -16.45 -4.67 -28.07
C LEU A 890 -16.63 -4.91 -29.58
N LYS A 891 -17.36 -4.03 -30.28
CA LYS A 891 -17.49 -4.12 -31.75
C LYS A 891 -16.14 -3.96 -32.46
N SER A 892 -15.26 -3.09 -31.96
CA SER A 892 -13.90 -2.92 -32.49
C SER A 892 -13.06 -4.17 -32.30
N LEU A 893 -13.14 -4.82 -31.12
CA LEU A 893 -12.46 -6.08 -30.85
C LEU A 893 -12.94 -7.20 -31.78
N GLN A 894 -14.25 -7.30 -32.00
CA GLN A 894 -14.85 -8.32 -32.87
C GLN A 894 -14.48 -8.17 -34.35
N ARG A 895 -14.30 -6.93 -34.83
CA ARG A 895 -13.92 -6.65 -36.23
C ARG A 895 -12.44 -6.92 -36.53
N GLY A 896 -11.63 -7.19 -35.51
CA GLY A 896 -10.18 -7.18 -35.59
C GLY A 896 -9.66 -5.75 -35.75
N TYR A 897 -8.73 -5.31 -34.89
CA TYR A 897 -8.21 -3.94 -34.94
C TYR A 897 -7.60 -3.63 -36.32
N PRO A 898 -8.11 -2.65 -37.08
CA PRO A 898 -7.40 -2.15 -38.24
C PRO A 898 -6.29 -1.20 -37.76
N LYS A 899 -5.02 -1.61 -37.89
CA LYS A 899 -3.77 -0.89 -37.53
C LYS A 899 -3.55 -0.69 -36.01
N LYS A 900 -2.26 -0.62 -35.60
CA LYS A 900 -1.85 -0.29 -34.21
C LYS A 900 -2.52 1.03 -33.82
N PRO A 901 -3.51 1.04 -32.93
CA PRO A 901 -4.23 2.27 -32.67
C PRO A 901 -3.34 3.19 -31.81
N GLN A 902 -3.43 4.50 -31.99
CA GLN A 902 -2.52 5.46 -31.34
C GLN A 902 -3.04 5.81 -29.94
N ALA A 903 -2.13 5.94 -28.96
CA ALA A 903 -2.47 6.34 -27.60
C ALA A 903 -3.33 7.62 -27.61
N ASN A 904 -4.47 7.59 -26.91
CA ASN A 904 -5.35 8.75 -26.85
C ASN A 904 -4.83 9.76 -25.81
N LEU A 905 -4.09 10.76 -26.29
CA LEU A 905 -3.52 11.84 -25.45
C LEU A 905 -4.57 12.82 -24.90
N GLN A 906 -5.82 12.73 -25.39
CA GLN A 906 -6.94 13.63 -25.01
C GLN A 906 -7.77 13.12 -23.86
N ARG A 907 -7.51 11.90 -23.43
CA ARG A 907 -8.18 11.29 -22.28
C ARG A 907 -7.27 11.45 -21.07
N VAL A 908 -7.61 12.43 -20.23
CA VAL A 908 -6.94 12.65 -18.95
C VAL A 908 -7.74 11.94 -17.86
N LEU A 909 -7.09 11.02 -17.13
CA LEU A 909 -7.64 10.38 -15.95
C LEU A 909 -7.40 11.29 -14.75
N LEU A 910 -8.48 11.64 -14.06
CA LEU A 910 -8.48 12.46 -12.86
C LEU A 910 -9.21 11.74 -11.72
N ARG A 911 -8.67 11.80 -10.51
CA ARG A 911 -9.33 11.23 -9.32
C ARG A 911 -9.30 12.21 -8.17
N LEU A 912 -10.45 12.41 -7.54
CA LEU A 912 -10.61 13.23 -6.35
C LEU A 912 -10.82 12.32 -5.15
N HIS A 913 -10.12 12.60 -4.05
CA HIS A 913 -10.25 11.89 -2.78
C HIS A 913 -10.51 12.91 -1.67
N HIS A 914 -11.59 12.70 -0.92
CA HIS A 914 -11.86 13.46 0.29
C HIS A 914 -11.08 12.90 1.48
N LEU A 915 -10.23 13.71 2.09
CA LEU A 915 -9.21 13.23 3.04
C LEU A 915 -9.78 12.76 4.39
N TYR A 916 -10.78 13.47 4.88
CA TYR A 916 -11.27 13.33 6.26
C TYR A 916 -12.38 12.29 6.38
N GLU A 917 -12.42 11.61 7.52
CA GLU A 917 -13.57 10.84 7.98
C GLU A 917 -14.75 11.74 8.34
N GLY A 918 -15.97 11.20 8.25
CA GLY A 918 -17.18 11.88 8.71
C GLY A 918 -17.10 12.20 10.21
N GLY A 919 -17.16 13.49 10.56
CA GLY A 919 -17.08 13.97 11.94
C GLY A 919 -15.67 14.09 12.53
N GLU A 920 -14.62 13.87 11.73
CA GLU A 920 -13.22 14.03 12.18
C GLU A 920 -12.85 15.49 12.48
N ASP A 921 -13.34 16.43 11.67
CA ASP A 921 -13.19 17.86 11.82
C ASP A 921 -14.52 18.58 11.51
N PRO A 922 -14.93 19.60 12.29
CA PRO A 922 -16.22 20.27 12.09
C PRO A 922 -16.41 20.93 10.72
N VAL A 923 -15.32 21.38 10.08
CA VAL A 923 -15.34 22.11 8.80
C VAL A 923 -14.80 21.25 7.67
N LEU A 924 -13.66 20.61 7.87
CA LEU A 924 -12.94 19.88 6.83
C LEU A 924 -13.56 18.51 6.52
N SER A 925 -14.39 17.96 7.41
CA SER A 925 -15.17 16.74 7.18
C SER A 925 -16.57 16.98 6.61
N GLN A 926 -16.82 18.13 5.99
CA GLN A 926 -18.08 18.40 5.28
C GLN A 926 -17.96 18.06 3.79
N PRO A 927 -19.05 17.66 3.11
CA PRO A 927 -19.04 17.47 1.67
C PRO A 927 -18.56 18.73 0.92
N VAL A 928 -17.76 18.54 -0.12
CA VAL A 928 -17.17 19.64 -0.90
C VAL A 928 -17.64 19.59 -2.34
N THR A 929 -18.16 20.72 -2.84
CA THR A 929 -18.57 20.87 -4.24
C THR A 929 -17.57 21.72 -5.02
N VAL A 930 -17.12 21.23 -6.18
CA VAL A 930 -16.20 21.92 -7.08
C VAL A 930 -16.71 21.89 -8.52
N ASP A 931 -16.50 22.97 -9.28
CA ASP A 931 -16.71 22.96 -10.73
C ASP A 931 -15.38 22.65 -11.44
N LEU A 932 -15.29 21.48 -12.06
CA LEU A 932 -14.10 21.03 -12.77
C LEU A 932 -13.76 21.88 -14.00
N LYS A 933 -14.73 22.58 -14.61
CA LYS A 933 -14.43 23.53 -15.71
C LYS A 933 -13.64 24.73 -15.21
N VAL A 934 -14.00 25.24 -14.05
CA VAL A 934 -13.32 26.37 -13.39
C VAL A 934 -12.00 25.90 -12.79
N THR A 935 -12.02 24.80 -12.04
CA THR A 935 -10.87 24.27 -11.32
C THR A 935 -9.71 23.94 -12.25
N LEU A 936 -9.99 23.32 -13.41
CA LEU A 936 -8.97 22.87 -14.35
C LEU A 936 -8.66 23.89 -15.44
N GLN A 937 -9.19 25.12 -15.36
CA GLN A 937 -8.99 26.15 -16.37
C GLN A 937 -7.50 26.44 -16.64
N GLY A 938 -6.66 26.34 -15.60
CA GLY A 938 -5.20 26.48 -15.73
C GLY A 938 -4.48 25.35 -16.50
N LEU A 939 -5.18 24.26 -16.83
CA LEU A 939 -4.70 23.20 -17.75
C LEU A 939 -5.31 23.35 -19.15
N GLY A 940 -6.50 23.94 -19.25
CA GLY A 940 -7.20 24.13 -20.53
C GLY A 940 -8.72 24.20 -20.36
N SER A 941 -9.41 24.53 -21.44
CA SER A 941 -10.89 24.55 -21.47
C SER A 941 -11.44 23.12 -21.43
N VAL A 942 -12.18 22.76 -20.39
CA VAL A 942 -12.80 21.43 -20.24
C VAL A 942 -14.09 21.36 -21.06
N VAL A 943 -14.17 20.42 -22.01
CA VAL A 943 -15.34 20.21 -22.88
C VAL A 943 -16.26 19.11 -22.38
N ALA A 944 -15.72 18.07 -21.74
CA ALA A 944 -16.52 16.97 -21.19
C ALA A 944 -15.85 16.36 -19.95
N VAL A 945 -16.72 15.85 -19.06
CA VAL A 945 -16.35 15.12 -17.83
C VAL A 945 -17.17 13.84 -17.82
N GLU A 946 -16.50 12.69 -17.76
CA GLU A 946 -17.12 11.37 -17.74
C GLU A 946 -16.75 10.66 -16.45
N GLU A 947 -17.71 10.38 -15.56
CA GLU A 947 -17.42 9.65 -14.33
C GLU A 947 -17.22 8.15 -14.58
N ARG A 948 -16.24 7.57 -13.91
CA ARG A 948 -15.78 6.19 -14.11
C ARG A 948 -15.67 5.42 -12.79
N SER A 949 -15.60 4.09 -12.87
CA SER A 949 -15.17 3.27 -11.73
C SER A 949 -13.75 3.63 -11.28
N LEU A 950 -13.34 3.09 -10.12
CA LEU A 950 -12.01 3.34 -9.56
C LEU A 950 -10.86 3.11 -10.55
N THR A 951 -10.93 2.04 -11.35
CA THR A 951 -9.90 1.70 -12.37
C THR A 951 -10.15 2.32 -13.74
N GLY A 952 -11.16 3.20 -13.88
CA GLY A 952 -11.44 3.90 -15.14
C GLY A 952 -12.18 3.08 -16.21
N THR A 953 -12.41 1.78 -16.00
CA THR A 953 -12.90 0.86 -17.05
C THR A 953 -14.41 0.82 -17.20
N TRP A 954 -15.17 1.09 -16.12
CA TRP A 954 -16.63 1.22 -16.18
C TRP A 954 -17.06 2.68 -16.38
N ASP A 955 -18.13 2.87 -17.12
CA ASP A 955 -18.97 4.06 -16.93
C ASP A 955 -19.69 3.96 -15.58
N LYS A 956 -19.64 5.00 -14.76
CA LYS A 956 -20.25 4.96 -13.42
C LYS A 956 -21.76 4.74 -13.50
N GLN A 957 -22.44 5.27 -14.52
CA GLN A 957 -23.88 5.08 -14.71
C GLN A 957 -24.25 3.64 -15.10
N MET A 958 -23.30 2.90 -15.69
CA MET A 958 -23.49 1.51 -16.08
C MET A 958 -23.02 0.52 -15.00
N LEU A 959 -22.34 0.99 -13.95
CA LEU A 959 -21.80 0.12 -12.91
C LEU A 959 -22.92 -0.30 -11.96
N GLN A 960 -23.33 -1.55 -12.02
CA GLN A 960 -24.29 -2.15 -11.10
C GLN A 960 -23.60 -3.25 -10.29
N ARG A 961 -23.66 -3.14 -8.96
CA ARG A 961 -23.19 -4.17 -8.04
C ARG A 961 -24.35 -4.95 -7.46
N TRP A 962 -24.11 -6.19 -7.10
CA TRP A 962 -25.08 -6.99 -6.36
C TRP A 962 -25.35 -6.41 -4.98
N HIS A 963 -26.64 -6.33 -4.62
CA HIS A 963 -27.05 -6.08 -3.26
C HIS A 963 -27.21 -7.40 -2.51
N TRP A 964 -26.65 -7.46 -1.30
CA TRP A 964 -26.70 -8.62 -0.42
C TRP A 964 -27.59 -8.32 0.77
N LYS A 965 -28.55 -9.20 1.06
CA LYS A 965 -29.49 -8.99 2.15
C LYS A 965 -28.77 -9.12 3.51
N THR A 966 -28.88 -8.11 4.36
CA THR A 966 -28.26 -8.10 5.70
C THR A 966 -29.28 -8.09 6.83
N ARG A 967 -28.91 -8.58 8.02
CA ARG A 967 -29.74 -8.43 9.22
C ARG A 967 -29.71 -6.95 9.63
N LYS A 968 -30.87 -6.27 9.63
CA LYS A 968 -30.97 -4.90 10.16
C LYS A 968 -30.57 -4.89 11.63
N THR A 969 -29.60 -4.06 12.00
CA THR A 969 -29.16 -3.93 13.39
C THR A 969 -29.89 -2.77 14.06
N ARG A 970 -30.04 -2.81 15.39
CA ARG A 970 -30.78 -1.80 16.17
C ARG A 970 -30.19 -0.38 16.02
N THR A 971 -28.93 -0.28 15.60
CA THR A 971 -28.19 0.94 15.23
C THR A 971 -28.70 1.61 13.95
N ASP A 972 -29.41 0.88 13.08
CA ASP A 972 -30.05 1.45 11.87
C ASP A 972 -31.25 2.37 12.22
N HIS A 973 -31.75 2.35 13.46
CA HIS A 973 -32.82 3.25 13.91
C HIS A 973 -32.34 4.63 14.37
N LEU A 974 -31.03 4.81 14.61
CA LEU A 974 -30.45 6.07 15.10
C LEU A 974 -29.73 6.88 14.02
N ARG A 975 -29.48 6.30 12.84
CA ARG A 975 -29.05 7.05 11.66
C ARG A 975 -30.26 7.26 10.77
N GLY A 976 -30.62 8.52 10.54
CA GLY A 976 -31.69 8.89 9.61
C GLY A 976 -31.49 8.20 8.26
N LYS A 977 -32.61 7.92 7.56
CA LYS A 977 -32.59 7.36 6.20
C LYS A 977 -31.49 8.06 5.39
N PRO A 978 -30.62 7.32 4.68
CA PRO A 978 -29.72 7.94 3.73
C PRO A 978 -30.62 8.61 2.69
N THR A 979 -30.68 9.93 2.73
CA THR A 979 -31.06 10.70 1.55
C THR A 979 -29.94 10.46 0.56
N SER A 980 -30.14 9.54 -0.38
CA SER A 980 -29.42 9.57 -1.64
C SER A 980 -29.61 10.99 -2.19
N PRO A 981 -28.55 11.82 -2.29
CA PRO A 981 -28.66 13.05 -3.04
C PRO A 981 -29.12 12.67 -4.45
N PRO A 982 -29.99 13.44 -5.09
CA PRO A 982 -30.29 13.21 -6.50
C PRO A 982 -28.96 13.20 -7.25
N GLU A 983 -28.68 12.11 -7.97
CA GLU A 983 -27.57 12.07 -8.92
C GLU A 983 -27.83 13.19 -9.93
N SER A 984 -27.06 14.28 -9.82
CA SER A 984 -27.03 15.31 -10.84
C SER A 984 -26.64 14.63 -12.17
N PRO A 985 -27.46 14.73 -13.23
CA PRO A 985 -27.06 14.29 -14.55
C PRO A 985 -25.75 14.97 -14.94
N GLY A 986 -24.90 14.25 -15.68
CA GLY A 986 -23.54 14.64 -16.07
C GLY A 986 -23.32 16.15 -16.21
N GLY A 987 -22.36 16.66 -15.45
CA GLY A 987 -21.97 18.06 -15.42
C GLY A 987 -20.58 18.22 -14.82
N SER A 988 -20.00 19.41 -14.95
CA SER A 988 -18.67 19.69 -14.40
C SER A 988 -18.69 19.99 -12.89
N ILE A 989 -19.87 20.18 -12.29
CA ILE A 989 -20.04 20.45 -10.85
C ILE A 989 -20.14 19.13 -10.10
N ILE A 990 -19.12 18.82 -9.31
CA ILE A 990 -18.93 17.55 -8.61
C ILE A 990 -18.95 17.79 -7.09
N THR A 991 -19.76 17.03 -6.37
CA THR A 991 -19.71 16.98 -4.90
C THR A 991 -18.99 15.70 -4.45
N VAL A 992 -18.02 15.83 -3.55
CA VAL A 992 -17.27 14.71 -2.98
C VAL A 992 -17.51 14.70 -1.47
N HIS A 993 -18.03 13.60 -0.96
CA HIS A 993 -18.34 13.40 0.45
C HIS A 993 -17.13 12.90 1.25
N PRO A 994 -17.15 12.98 2.59
CA PRO A 994 -16.09 12.44 3.44
C PRO A 994 -15.70 11.00 3.08
N LYS A 995 -14.39 10.75 3.01
CA LYS A 995 -13.72 9.54 2.48
C LYS A 995 -14.04 9.12 1.05
N GLU A 996 -14.94 9.78 0.34
CA GLU A 996 -15.30 9.37 -1.01
C GLU A 996 -14.13 9.55 -1.99
N ILE A 997 -14.00 8.60 -2.91
CA ILE A 997 -13.04 8.63 -4.02
C ILE A 997 -13.83 8.58 -5.33
N ARG A 998 -13.70 9.61 -6.16
CA ARG A 998 -14.40 9.71 -7.46
C ARG A 998 -13.40 9.82 -8.59
N THR A 999 -13.61 9.05 -9.66
CA THR A 999 -12.70 8.93 -10.80
C THR A 999 -13.38 9.44 -12.07
N PHE A 1000 -12.67 10.17 -12.91
CA PHE A 1000 -13.20 10.82 -14.10
C PHE A 1000 -12.25 10.72 -15.29
N PHE A 1001 -12.80 10.64 -16.50
CA PHE A 1001 -12.10 11.11 -17.70
C PHE A 1001 -12.45 12.57 -17.94
N ILE A 1002 -11.42 13.38 -18.15
CA ILE A 1002 -11.51 14.79 -18.51
C ILE A 1002 -11.07 14.95 -19.97
N HIS A 1003 -11.89 15.66 -20.73
CA HIS A 1003 -11.62 16.01 -22.12
C HIS A 1003 -11.44 17.52 -22.24
N PHE A 1004 -10.33 17.95 -22.82
CA PHE A 1004 -9.99 19.35 -23.04
C PHE A 1004 -10.26 19.75 -24.50
N GLN A 1005 -10.54 21.04 -24.72
CA GLN A 1005 -10.67 21.64 -26.04
C GLN A 1005 -9.29 21.69 -26.72
N GLN A 1006 -9.24 21.32 -28.00
CA GLN A 1006 -8.02 21.36 -28.83
C GLN A 1006 -7.66 22.77 -29.31
#